data_AF-A0AA88RLB1-F1
#
_entry.id   AF-A0AA88RLB1-F1
#
_cell.length_a   1.000
_cell.length_b   1.000
_cell.length_c   1.000
_cell.angle_alpha   90.00
_cell.angle_beta   90.00
_cell.angle_gamma   90.00
#
_symmetry.space_group_name_H-M   'P 1'
#
loop_
_entity.id
_entity.type
_entity.pdbx_description
1 polymer ?
#
loop_
_entity_poly.entity_id
_entity_poly.type
_entity_poly.pdbx_seq_one_letter_code
_entity_poly.pdbx_strand_id
1 'polypeptide(L)'
;MYVQVSSGPFPSQNAMPEVPRRSADYHPSIWKYHFLEHASVHAKSDAGIEELFKQLKEEVRGMLVAAVDKPSEQLNLINDIQRLGVSYHFESEIDAVLQQVFDIAHEPDHTDDLYTAALRFRLLRQQGYQVPCGVFENFKDKEGKFKESLVSDVRGMLSLYEATHLRVRGEDVLDEALKFTTTHLAFAITQEYNPLAAQVARALKQPIRKGLTRVEARHNFSIYDKDYQNKVLLSFAKLDFNLLQKMHQKEVSNITRWWKDLNFAEKLPFARDRVVECYFWILGVYFEPQYELARRIMTKTIAMVSIMDDIYDVYGTLEELTVFTQAIQRWNTDALDQLPEYMKFYYQSLLDVYNEIEEEMAGEGRSYCVHYVKAALKRLVRAYFEEAKWFNKGYVPTIEEYMQVALVSGAYEVLATTSFLGMGDLATKGSFDWVTNDPLIVRASSVICRLMDDIVGHEFEQERGHVASAVECYMKRHGCSKEETYAEFQKQVTNGWKDINQECLHPTAVPMPLLTRVVNLARVIDLLYKDEDGYTNSKTFVKELITSVLVDPVSINANISICDILVQETDISTEDPSIIQLLKKEVREMLMAVADKPSEQLKLIDDIQRLGVSYHFESEIDAALQHIHVFKKFKDKEGKFMVSLMNKRGILSFYEATHFRVHGEDILEEALAFTTAQLESMITQVSSAFAAQVIHALKQPIHKGLTRLEAKHYISIYHEESHNKALLRFAKLDFNLLQKVHQTEVSLITRWDISALDQLPEYMKLCYQSLLDVYSDIDEAIAMEGKSYRVHYAKAAMKQLVRVYFDEAKWFHEGCIPTMEEYMQVALVSCGNIMLATTSFVGMGDLVTKESFEWVSNDPLIVRASSVINRLMDDIVGHEAEQERGHVASAVECYMKQHGASKEETYAELQKQVTNAWKDINQECLRPTAVPMPLLTRVVNLARVINLLYKDEDGYTNSKTFVKELITSVLVEPVPI
;
A
#
# COMPACT_ATOMS: atom_id res chain seq x y z
N MET A 1 -42.09 14.57 58.39
CA MET A 1 -41.49 14.02 59.63
C MET A 1 -41.16 12.57 59.38
N TYR A 2 -39.88 12.24 59.25
CA TYR A 2 -39.16 11.11 59.87
C TYR A 2 -37.76 11.03 59.22
N VAL A 3 -36.82 11.66 59.95
CA VAL A 3 -35.40 11.37 60.14
C VAL A 3 -34.62 10.65 59.02
N GLN A 4 -33.72 11.39 58.36
CA GLN A 4 -32.57 10.85 57.64
C GLN A 4 -31.33 10.91 58.55
N VAL A 5 -30.73 9.75 58.79
CA VAL A 5 -29.47 9.58 59.53
C VAL A 5 -28.30 9.82 58.57
N SER A 6 -27.36 10.67 58.97
CA SER A 6 -26.12 10.93 58.23
C SER A 6 -25.11 9.80 58.38
N SER A 7 -24.57 9.29 57.28
CA SER A 7 -23.26 8.61 57.24
C SER A 7 -22.25 9.53 56.56
N GLY A 8 -21.18 9.89 57.30
CA GLY A 8 -20.11 10.76 56.83
C GLY A 8 -19.26 10.15 55.70
N PRO A 9 -18.48 10.97 54.98
CA PRO A 9 -17.63 10.51 53.89
C PRO A 9 -16.43 9.71 54.45
N PHE A 10 -16.19 8.54 53.86
CA PHE A 10 -14.93 7.81 54.01
C PHE A 10 -13.78 8.64 53.44
N PRO A 11 -12.61 8.71 54.11
CA PRO A 11 -11.45 9.41 53.58
C PRO A 11 -10.85 8.58 52.44
N SER A 12 -10.84 9.13 51.23
CA SER A 12 -10.08 8.59 50.11
C SER A 12 -8.58 8.72 50.41
N GLN A 13 -7.93 7.59 50.67
CA GLN A 13 -6.48 7.50 50.75
C GLN A 13 -5.85 7.61 49.37
N ASN A 14 -4.78 8.43 49.30
CA ASN A 14 -3.72 8.49 48.28
C ASN A 14 -4.10 9.05 46.89
N ALA A 15 -4.35 10.36 46.80
CA ALA A 15 -3.88 11.11 45.64
C ALA A 15 -2.39 11.44 45.87
N MET A 16 -1.50 10.94 45.02
CA MET A 16 -0.11 11.43 45.01
C MET A 16 -0.12 12.94 44.78
N PRO A 17 0.81 13.71 45.39
CA PRO A 17 0.92 15.13 45.11
C PRO A 17 1.09 15.34 43.60
N GLU A 18 0.28 16.22 43.01
CA GLU A 18 0.43 16.64 41.62
C GLU A 18 1.84 17.26 41.45
N VAL A 19 2.72 16.57 40.72
CA VAL A 19 4.04 17.11 40.38
C VAL A 19 3.82 18.22 39.36
N PRO A 20 4.20 19.48 39.63
CA PRO A 20 4.02 20.57 38.67
C PRO A 20 4.85 20.31 37.41
N ARG A 21 4.18 20.23 36.25
CA ARG A 21 4.79 20.00 34.93
C ARG A 21 4.82 21.29 34.12
N ARG A 22 5.87 21.49 33.31
CA ARG A 22 5.92 22.59 32.34
C ARG A 22 5.15 22.22 31.07
N SER A 23 4.75 23.25 30.33
CA SER A 23 4.15 23.17 29.00
C SER A 23 4.87 24.18 28.10
N ALA A 24 5.02 23.85 26.82
CA ALA A 24 5.53 24.76 25.79
C ALA A 24 4.41 25.29 24.87
N ASP A 25 3.15 24.95 25.15
CA ASP A 25 1.94 25.39 24.44
C ASP A 25 2.00 25.21 22.92
N TYR A 26 2.57 24.07 22.49
CA TYR A 26 2.69 23.71 21.08
C TYR A 26 1.32 23.65 20.39
N HIS A 27 1.26 24.14 19.16
CA HIS A 27 0.05 24.01 18.37
C HIS A 27 -0.16 22.54 17.92
N PRO A 28 -1.42 22.07 17.83
CA PRO A 28 -1.73 20.74 17.31
C PRO A 28 -1.33 20.61 15.84
N SER A 29 -1.25 19.38 15.33
CA SER A 29 -1.01 19.13 13.91
C SER A 29 -2.01 19.88 13.03
N ILE A 30 -1.49 20.58 12.03
CA ILE A 30 -2.29 21.32 11.03
C ILE A 30 -2.86 20.41 9.94
N TRP A 31 -2.36 19.17 9.85
CA TRP A 31 -2.73 18.19 8.84
C TRP A 31 -3.84 17.25 9.30
N LYS A 32 -4.00 17.06 10.61
CA LYS A 32 -4.98 16.15 11.22
C LYS A 32 -4.99 14.79 10.50
N TYR A 33 -6.06 14.50 9.77
CA TYR A 33 -6.29 13.24 9.07
C TYR A 33 -6.12 13.34 7.54
N HIS A 34 -5.69 14.48 7.00
CA HIS A 34 -5.63 14.74 5.55
C HIS A 34 -4.90 13.64 4.78
N PHE A 35 -3.72 13.23 5.24
CA PHE A 35 -2.92 12.22 4.56
C PHE A 35 -3.40 10.77 4.76
N LEU A 36 -4.36 10.50 5.66
CA LEU A 36 -4.90 9.14 5.85
C LEU A 36 -5.74 8.66 4.66
N GLU A 37 -6.39 9.59 3.96
CA GLU A 37 -7.32 9.29 2.85
C GLU A 37 -6.60 8.81 1.58
N HIS A 38 -5.31 9.14 1.43
CA HIS A 38 -4.52 8.85 0.21
C HIS A 38 -4.14 7.37 0.02
N ALA A 39 -4.35 6.50 1.00
CA ALA A 39 -4.13 5.06 0.84
C ALA A 39 -5.18 4.36 -0.06
N SER A 40 -6.32 5.01 -0.30
CA SER A 40 -7.46 4.44 -1.06
C SER A 40 -7.38 4.67 -2.58
N VAL A 41 -6.50 5.56 -3.05
CA VAL A 41 -6.40 5.87 -4.49
C VAL A 41 -5.42 4.90 -5.15
N HIS A 42 -5.90 3.73 -5.55
CA HIS A 42 -5.28 3.01 -6.65
C HIS A 42 -5.37 3.88 -7.91
N ALA A 43 -4.36 4.72 -8.13
CA ALA A 43 -4.03 5.06 -9.49
C ALA A 43 -3.60 3.74 -10.13
N LYS A 44 -4.52 3.08 -10.85
CA LYS A 44 -4.11 2.25 -11.98
C LYS A 44 -3.05 3.08 -12.69
N SER A 45 -1.84 2.55 -12.74
CA SER A 45 -0.86 3.11 -13.65
C SER A 45 -1.53 3.05 -15.02
N ASP A 46 -1.84 4.21 -15.57
CA ASP A 46 -2.34 4.30 -16.92
C ASP A 46 -1.17 3.83 -17.78
N ALA A 47 -1.34 2.68 -18.44
CA ALA A 47 -0.28 2.10 -19.28
C ALA A 47 0.23 3.14 -20.31
N GLY A 48 -0.63 4.08 -20.73
CA GLY A 48 -0.24 5.21 -21.59
C GLY A 48 0.68 6.23 -20.89
N ILE A 49 0.51 6.47 -19.60
CA ILE A 49 1.38 7.38 -18.83
C ILE A 49 2.76 6.76 -18.61
N GLU A 50 2.84 5.47 -18.32
CA GLU A 50 4.12 4.76 -18.19
C GLU A 50 4.91 4.73 -19.50
N GLU A 51 4.21 4.48 -20.61
CA GLU A 51 4.83 4.48 -21.94
C GLU A 51 5.32 5.87 -22.32
N LEU A 52 4.51 6.92 -22.11
CA LEU A 52 4.92 8.30 -22.32
C LEU A 52 6.12 8.69 -21.45
N PHE A 53 6.16 8.25 -20.19
CA PHE A 53 7.29 8.49 -19.30
C PHE A 53 8.58 7.87 -19.85
N LYS A 54 8.53 6.62 -20.32
CA LYS A 54 9.68 5.94 -20.92
C LYS A 54 10.16 6.65 -22.19
N GLN A 55 9.24 7.04 -23.06
CA GLN A 55 9.56 7.77 -24.29
C GLN A 55 10.26 9.10 -24.00
N LEU A 56 9.67 9.94 -23.14
CA LEU A 56 10.25 11.22 -22.75
C LEU A 56 11.61 11.06 -22.06
N LYS A 57 11.78 10.03 -21.23
CA LYS A 57 13.05 9.71 -20.58
C LYS A 57 14.14 9.39 -21.62
N GLU A 58 13.84 8.53 -22.59
CA GLU A 58 14.80 8.16 -23.64
C GLU A 58 15.08 9.31 -24.61
N GLU A 59 14.11 10.19 -24.89
CA GLU A 59 14.36 11.43 -25.65
C GLU A 59 15.35 12.35 -24.91
N VAL A 60 15.14 12.58 -23.61
CA VAL A 60 16.06 13.39 -22.79
C VAL A 60 17.45 12.73 -22.71
N ARG A 61 17.52 11.40 -22.58
CA ARG A 61 18.78 10.66 -22.65
C ARG A 61 19.48 10.87 -24.00
N GLY A 62 18.73 10.80 -25.10
CA GLY A 62 19.20 11.06 -26.46
C GLY A 62 19.79 12.47 -26.61
N MET A 63 19.18 13.48 -25.98
CA MET A 63 19.71 14.86 -25.98
C MET A 63 21.07 14.97 -25.27
N LEU A 64 21.28 14.25 -24.16
CA LEU A 64 22.56 14.22 -23.46
C LEU A 64 23.66 13.56 -24.32
N VAL A 65 23.33 12.47 -25.00
CA VAL A 65 24.27 11.72 -25.86
C VAL A 65 24.58 12.44 -27.18
N ALA A 66 23.60 13.12 -27.78
CA ALA A 66 23.77 13.80 -29.07
C ALA A 66 24.59 15.12 -28.95
N ALA A 67 24.64 15.73 -27.77
CA ALA A 67 25.29 17.02 -27.55
C ALA A 67 26.83 16.96 -27.40
N VAL A 68 27.47 15.80 -27.66
CA VAL A 68 28.91 15.54 -27.44
C VAL A 68 29.83 16.52 -28.17
N ASP A 69 29.40 17.13 -29.27
CA ASP A 69 30.22 18.04 -30.07
C ASP A 69 30.20 19.51 -29.57
N LYS A 70 29.45 19.86 -28.50
CA LYS A 70 29.35 21.23 -27.96
C LYS A 70 29.25 21.27 -26.43
N PRO A 71 30.39 21.38 -25.71
CA PRO A 71 30.43 21.31 -24.24
C PRO A 71 29.56 22.36 -23.51
N SER A 72 29.42 23.59 -24.05
CA SER A 72 28.61 24.64 -23.42
C SER A 72 27.10 24.36 -23.49
N GLU A 73 26.62 23.73 -24.58
CA GLU A 73 25.22 23.31 -24.70
C GLU A 73 24.92 22.15 -23.74
N GLN A 74 25.87 21.22 -23.56
CA GLN A 74 25.75 20.13 -22.57
C GLN A 74 25.66 20.64 -21.14
N LEU A 75 26.50 21.59 -20.74
CA LEU A 75 26.46 22.15 -19.38
C LEU A 75 25.11 22.83 -19.09
N ASN A 76 24.52 23.51 -20.07
CA ASN A 76 23.17 24.08 -19.94
C ASN A 76 22.11 22.99 -19.75
N LEU A 77 22.15 21.93 -20.57
CA LEU A 77 21.20 20.83 -20.46
C LEU A 77 21.30 20.11 -19.10
N ILE A 78 22.52 19.84 -18.62
CA ILE A 78 22.75 19.23 -17.29
C ILE A 78 22.21 20.15 -16.19
N ASN A 79 22.46 21.46 -16.28
CA ASN A 79 21.92 22.42 -15.34
C ASN A 79 20.39 22.41 -15.29
N ASP A 80 19.75 22.34 -16.46
CA ASP A 80 18.29 22.34 -16.56
C ASP A 80 17.70 21.03 -16.01
N ILE A 81 18.33 19.88 -16.32
CA ILE A 81 17.98 18.56 -15.78
C ILE A 81 18.08 18.53 -14.24
N GLN A 82 19.15 19.08 -13.67
CA GLN A 82 19.33 19.19 -12.21
C GLN A 82 18.30 20.14 -11.58
N ARG A 83 18.09 21.32 -12.17
CA ARG A 83 17.13 22.33 -11.66
C ARG A 83 15.69 21.88 -11.76
N LEU A 84 15.35 21.02 -12.72
CA LEU A 84 14.03 20.40 -12.86
C LEU A 84 13.85 19.13 -12.01
N GLY A 85 14.90 18.72 -11.28
CA GLY A 85 14.81 17.66 -10.28
C GLY A 85 14.80 16.24 -10.84
N VAL A 86 15.23 16.05 -12.09
CA VAL A 86 15.20 14.75 -12.79
C VAL A 86 16.58 14.17 -13.10
N SER A 87 17.65 14.78 -12.56
CA SER A 87 19.03 14.30 -12.77
C SER A 87 19.29 12.89 -12.26
N TYR A 88 18.53 12.41 -11.27
CA TYR A 88 18.68 11.06 -10.70
C TYR A 88 18.38 9.94 -11.72
N HIS A 89 17.75 10.26 -12.85
CA HIS A 89 17.53 9.31 -13.95
C HIS A 89 18.75 9.15 -14.88
N PHE A 90 19.70 10.07 -14.83
CA PHE A 90 20.77 10.24 -15.81
C PHE A 90 22.15 10.39 -15.16
N GLU A 91 22.34 9.85 -13.94
CA GLU A 91 23.58 10.02 -13.17
C GLU A 91 24.81 9.56 -13.97
N SER A 92 24.73 8.39 -14.62
CA SER A 92 25.82 7.86 -15.46
C SER A 92 26.18 8.76 -16.64
N GLU A 93 25.17 9.29 -17.34
CA GLU A 93 25.36 10.17 -18.49
C GLU A 93 25.95 11.51 -18.07
N ILE A 94 25.42 12.09 -16.98
CA ILE A 94 25.89 13.35 -16.42
C ILE A 94 27.35 13.20 -15.98
N ASP A 95 27.70 12.10 -15.29
CA ASP A 95 29.06 11.84 -14.85
C ASP A 95 30.03 11.66 -16.01
N ALA A 96 29.63 10.92 -17.05
CA ALA A 96 30.44 10.73 -18.25
C ALA A 96 30.72 12.06 -18.97
N VAL A 97 29.70 12.93 -19.09
CA VAL A 97 29.86 14.25 -19.71
C VAL A 97 30.73 15.16 -18.86
N LEU A 98 30.50 15.22 -17.55
CA LEU A 98 31.28 16.07 -16.65
C LEU A 98 32.75 15.62 -16.54
N GLN A 99 33.02 14.31 -16.62
CA GLN A 99 34.39 13.81 -16.73
C GLN A 99 35.08 14.32 -18.00
N GLN A 100 34.42 14.24 -19.15
CA GLN A 100 34.97 14.78 -20.41
C GLN A 100 35.23 16.28 -20.33
N VAL A 101 34.28 17.05 -19.77
CA VAL A 101 34.43 18.50 -19.57
C VAL A 101 35.60 18.81 -18.64
N PHE A 102 35.80 18.02 -17.58
CA PHE A 102 36.94 18.17 -16.67
C PHE A 102 38.27 17.92 -17.40
N ASP A 103 38.34 16.89 -18.24
CA ASP A 103 39.54 16.54 -18.98
C ASP A 103 39.91 17.62 -20.02
N ILE A 104 38.93 18.18 -20.74
CA ILE A 104 39.12 19.26 -21.73
C ILE A 104 39.48 20.60 -21.08
N ALA A 105 38.93 20.91 -19.90
CA ALA A 105 39.15 22.19 -19.22
C ALA A 105 40.63 22.46 -18.81
N HIS A 106 41.50 21.45 -18.92
CA HIS A 106 42.94 21.58 -18.70
C HIS A 106 43.71 22.05 -19.95
N GLU A 107 43.05 22.28 -21.09
CA GLU A 107 43.67 22.82 -22.30
C GLU A 107 43.92 24.34 -22.21
N PRO A 108 45.14 24.83 -22.55
CA PRO A 108 45.57 26.21 -22.29
C PRO A 108 44.86 27.33 -23.07
N ASP A 109 43.93 27.02 -23.98
CA ASP A 109 43.38 27.98 -24.95
C ASP A 109 41.85 28.24 -24.81
N HIS A 110 41.24 27.83 -23.68
CA HIS A 110 39.82 28.06 -23.43
C HIS A 110 39.53 29.43 -22.78
N THR A 111 38.93 30.34 -23.56
CA THR A 111 38.43 31.64 -23.09
C THR A 111 36.92 31.61 -22.94
N ASP A 112 36.44 31.20 -21.76
CA ASP A 112 35.01 31.19 -21.44
C ASP A 112 34.51 32.58 -21.02
N ASP A 113 33.25 32.89 -21.34
CA ASP A 113 32.52 33.98 -20.71
C ASP A 113 32.23 33.67 -19.22
N LEU A 114 31.79 34.70 -18.47
CA LEU A 114 31.55 34.58 -17.03
C LEU A 114 30.52 33.49 -16.72
N TYR A 115 29.44 33.43 -17.50
CA TYR A 115 28.36 32.46 -17.33
C TYR A 115 28.87 31.02 -17.44
N THR A 116 29.61 30.72 -18.51
CA THR A 116 30.12 29.40 -18.85
C THR A 116 31.20 28.96 -17.87
N ALA A 117 32.13 29.87 -17.52
CA ALA A 117 33.16 29.60 -16.52
C ALA A 117 32.56 29.26 -15.15
N ALA A 118 31.57 30.05 -14.69
CA ALA A 118 30.90 29.83 -13.42
C ALA A 118 30.03 28.56 -13.43
N LEU A 119 29.32 28.30 -14.53
CA LEU A 119 28.47 27.12 -14.68
C LEU A 119 29.30 25.83 -14.64
N ARG A 120 30.39 25.80 -15.42
CA ARG A 120 31.33 24.67 -15.44
C ARG A 120 31.93 24.44 -14.07
N PHE A 121 32.44 25.49 -13.41
CA PHE A 121 33.01 25.39 -12.06
C PHE A 121 32.01 24.78 -11.09
N ARG A 122 30.76 25.29 -11.10
CA ARG A 122 29.69 24.82 -10.22
C ARG A 122 29.35 23.35 -10.45
N LEU A 123 29.06 22.94 -11.70
CA LEU A 123 28.66 21.57 -12.00
C LEU A 123 29.77 20.55 -11.69
N LEU A 124 31.02 20.87 -12.01
CA LEU A 124 32.16 20.02 -11.69
C LEU A 124 32.36 19.89 -10.17
N ARG A 125 32.32 21.00 -9.42
CA ARG A 125 32.45 20.97 -7.96
C ARG A 125 31.29 20.23 -7.29
N GLN A 126 30.07 20.29 -7.84
CA GLN A 126 28.93 19.51 -7.33
C GLN A 126 29.18 17.99 -7.43
N GLN A 127 29.86 17.52 -8.47
CA GLN A 127 30.26 16.12 -8.61
C GLN A 127 31.56 15.76 -7.87
N GLY A 128 32.19 16.72 -7.19
CA GLY A 128 33.39 16.49 -6.39
C GLY A 128 34.71 16.72 -7.13
N TYR A 129 34.70 17.19 -8.38
CA TYR A 129 35.94 17.53 -9.08
C TYR A 129 36.65 18.72 -8.42
N GLN A 130 37.96 18.61 -8.24
CA GLN A 130 38.80 19.71 -7.73
C GLN A 130 39.13 20.69 -8.85
N VAL A 131 38.25 21.68 -9.07
CA VAL A 131 38.47 22.74 -10.05
C VAL A 131 39.10 23.97 -9.37
N PRO A 132 40.22 24.53 -9.87
CA PRO A 132 40.83 25.74 -9.31
C PRO A 132 39.90 26.97 -9.41
N CYS A 133 39.73 27.72 -8.32
CA CYS A 133 38.97 28.98 -8.33
C CYS A 133 39.71 30.14 -9.02
N GLY A 134 41.00 29.99 -9.32
CA GLY A 134 41.83 31.00 -9.98
C GLY A 134 41.34 31.40 -11.38
N VAL A 135 40.48 30.60 -12.01
CA VAL A 135 39.79 30.98 -13.27
C VAL A 135 39.02 32.30 -13.13
N PHE A 136 38.56 32.63 -11.92
CA PHE A 136 37.79 33.85 -11.69
C PHE A 136 38.63 35.13 -11.60
N GLU A 137 39.96 35.00 -11.46
CA GLU A 137 40.88 36.14 -11.50
C GLU A 137 40.87 36.83 -12.89
N ASN A 138 40.54 36.10 -13.95
CA ASN A 138 40.41 36.65 -15.31
C ASN A 138 39.27 37.69 -15.44
N PHE A 139 38.33 37.70 -14.49
CA PHE A 139 37.21 38.64 -14.44
C PHE A 139 37.48 39.85 -13.53
N LYS A 140 38.71 39.96 -12.99
CA LYS A 140 39.16 41.13 -12.22
C LYS A 140 39.91 42.15 -13.08
N ASP A 141 39.86 43.40 -12.67
CA ASP A 141 40.62 44.51 -13.25
C ASP A 141 42.06 44.56 -12.74
N LYS A 142 42.81 45.59 -13.15
CA LYS A 142 44.22 45.78 -12.75
C LYS A 142 44.38 46.14 -11.26
N GLU A 143 43.31 46.55 -10.58
CA GLU A 143 43.28 46.83 -9.15
C GLU A 143 42.96 45.57 -8.32
N GLY A 144 42.68 44.44 -8.99
CA GLY A 144 42.31 43.18 -8.35
C GLY A 144 40.83 43.09 -7.97
N LYS A 145 39.96 43.98 -8.45
CA LYS A 145 38.51 43.97 -8.17
C LYS A 145 37.74 43.38 -9.35
N PHE A 146 36.59 42.75 -9.09
CA PHE A 146 35.72 42.30 -10.18
C PHE A 146 35.30 43.47 -11.07
N LYS A 147 35.43 43.29 -12.39
CA LYS A 147 35.19 44.36 -13.37
C LYS A 147 33.75 44.86 -13.28
N GLU A 148 33.56 46.18 -13.16
CA GLU A 148 32.23 46.82 -13.19
C GLU A 148 31.43 46.52 -14.47
N SER A 149 32.11 46.21 -15.58
CA SER A 149 31.45 45.79 -16.82
C SER A 149 30.66 44.49 -16.70
N LEU A 150 30.89 43.68 -15.66
CA LEU A 150 30.14 42.44 -15.41
C LEU A 150 28.73 42.72 -14.86
N VAL A 151 28.48 43.91 -14.31
CA VAL A 151 27.19 44.28 -13.69
C VAL A 151 26.03 44.26 -14.69
N SER A 152 26.32 44.47 -15.99
CA SER A 152 25.31 44.32 -17.04
C SER A 152 25.01 42.86 -17.43
N ASP A 153 25.89 41.91 -17.11
CA ASP A 153 25.69 40.48 -17.36
C ASP A 153 25.02 39.81 -16.15
N VAL A 154 23.71 40.04 -16.00
CA VAL A 154 22.91 39.47 -14.90
C VAL A 154 22.97 37.94 -14.90
N ARG A 155 22.99 37.31 -16.07
CA ARG A 155 23.02 35.84 -16.20
C ARG A 155 24.38 35.28 -15.73
N GLY A 156 25.48 35.90 -16.14
CA GLY A 156 26.82 35.55 -15.66
C GLY A 156 26.99 35.80 -14.17
N MET A 157 26.51 36.94 -13.66
CA MET A 157 26.52 37.23 -12.21
C MET A 157 25.73 36.20 -11.40
N LEU A 158 24.54 35.80 -11.87
CA LEU A 158 23.74 34.78 -11.21
C LEU A 158 24.45 33.42 -11.21
N SER A 159 25.06 33.03 -12.33
CA SER A 159 25.85 31.79 -12.40
C SER A 159 27.05 31.82 -11.45
N LEU A 160 27.77 32.94 -11.37
CA LEU A 160 28.88 33.15 -10.44
C LEU A 160 28.40 33.11 -8.97
N TYR A 161 27.29 33.77 -8.65
CA TYR A 161 26.69 33.74 -7.32
C TYR A 161 26.42 32.30 -6.88
N GLU A 162 25.76 31.50 -7.72
CA GLU A 162 25.47 30.09 -7.42
C GLU A 162 26.76 29.27 -7.25
N ALA A 163 27.79 29.54 -8.07
CA ALA A 163 29.10 28.90 -7.98
C ALA A 163 29.82 29.21 -6.66
N THR A 164 29.70 30.44 -6.15
CA THR A 164 30.37 30.84 -4.90
C THR A 164 29.87 30.09 -3.66
N HIS A 165 28.67 29.48 -3.71
CA HIS A 165 28.17 28.64 -2.61
C HIS A 165 28.84 27.26 -2.52
N LEU A 166 29.69 26.90 -3.48
CA LEU A 166 30.55 25.69 -3.46
C LEU A 166 31.99 25.96 -3.00
N ARG A 167 32.29 27.20 -2.60
CA ARG A 167 33.64 27.56 -2.13
C ARG A 167 34.05 26.76 -0.90
N VAL A 168 35.36 26.55 -0.76
CA VAL A 168 36.00 25.95 0.42
C VAL A 168 36.81 27.00 1.19
N ARG A 169 37.48 26.61 2.26
CA ARG A 169 38.33 27.53 3.04
C ARG A 169 39.55 27.97 2.22
N GLY A 170 39.93 29.24 2.34
CA GLY A 170 41.09 29.81 1.66
C GLY A 170 40.86 30.24 0.20
N GLU A 171 39.64 30.16 -0.31
CA GLU A 171 39.29 30.64 -1.66
C GLU A 171 38.78 32.09 -1.62
N ASP A 172 39.66 33.03 -1.26
CA ASP A 172 39.32 34.45 -1.04
C ASP A 172 38.66 35.10 -2.27
N VAL A 173 39.07 34.71 -3.48
CA VAL A 173 38.44 35.18 -4.74
C VAL A 173 36.95 34.87 -4.81
N LEU A 174 36.51 33.73 -4.25
CA LEU A 174 35.10 33.35 -4.22
C LEU A 174 34.33 34.04 -3.08
N ASP A 175 35.00 34.38 -1.98
CA ASP A 175 34.40 35.23 -0.93
C ASP A 175 34.17 36.66 -1.44
N GLU A 176 35.13 37.23 -2.18
CA GLU A 176 34.98 38.51 -2.87
C GLU A 176 33.87 38.46 -3.94
N ALA A 177 33.84 37.39 -4.75
CA ALA A 177 32.82 37.17 -5.78
C ALA A 177 31.42 37.08 -5.18
N LEU A 178 31.25 36.40 -4.04
CA LEU A 178 29.96 36.30 -3.36
C LEU A 178 29.48 37.70 -2.93
N LYS A 179 30.36 38.52 -2.35
CA LYS A 179 30.01 39.89 -1.93
C LYS A 179 29.63 40.76 -3.12
N PHE A 180 30.43 40.70 -4.19
CA PHE A 180 30.19 41.44 -5.43
C PHE A 180 28.84 41.05 -6.05
N THR A 181 28.64 39.76 -6.34
CA THR A 181 27.42 39.27 -6.99
C THR A 181 26.18 39.51 -6.15
N THR A 182 26.20 39.26 -4.84
CA THR A 182 25.05 39.51 -3.94
C THR A 182 24.60 40.97 -4.01
N THR A 183 25.54 41.92 -3.97
CA THR A 183 25.25 43.35 -3.99
C THR A 183 24.58 43.77 -5.31
N HIS A 184 25.14 43.37 -6.44
CA HIS A 184 24.63 43.78 -7.76
C HIS A 184 23.38 43.01 -8.18
N LEU A 185 23.23 41.75 -7.79
CA LEU A 185 22.00 40.97 -8.03
C LEU A 185 20.83 41.50 -7.22
N ALA A 186 21.03 41.93 -5.97
CA ALA A 186 20.00 42.59 -5.18
C ALA A 186 19.49 43.87 -5.86
N PHE A 187 20.41 44.66 -6.43
CA PHE A 187 20.05 45.83 -7.24
C PHE A 187 19.30 45.43 -8.53
N ALA A 188 19.73 44.37 -9.21
CA ALA A 188 19.12 43.90 -10.46
C ALA A 188 17.66 43.45 -10.32
N ILE A 189 17.20 43.07 -9.12
CA ILE A 189 15.77 42.75 -8.84
C ILE A 189 14.90 44.00 -8.93
N THR A 190 15.43 45.17 -8.57
CA THR A 190 14.67 46.44 -8.54
C THR A 190 14.44 47.02 -9.93
N GLN A 191 15.04 46.45 -10.98
CA GLN A 191 14.90 46.95 -12.35
C GLN A 191 13.66 46.38 -13.03
N GLU A 192 12.80 47.28 -13.52
CA GLU A 192 11.43 47.01 -14.01
C GLU A 192 11.35 46.05 -15.22
N TYR A 193 12.48 45.79 -15.92
CA TYR A 193 12.53 44.99 -17.15
C TYR A 193 13.56 43.84 -17.12
N ASN A 194 13.99 43.39 -15.95
CA ASN A 194 14.93 42.27 -15.87
C ASN A 194 14.18 40.91 -15.99
N PRO A 195 14.35 40.15 -17.10
CA PRO A 195 13.64 38.88 -17.29
C PRO A 195 14.03 37.83 -16.24
N LEU A 196 15.22 37.94 -15.65
CA LEU A 196 15.73 37.02 -14.63
C LEU A 196 15.36 37.45 -13.20
N ALA A 197 14.62 38.54 -12.99
CA ALA A 197 14.37 39.09 -11.65
C ALA A 197 13.79 38.06 -10.67
N ALA A 198 12.84 37.23 -11.12
CA ALA A 198 12.26 36.16 -10.30
C ALA A 198 13.28 35.07 -9.94
N GLN A 199 14.14 34.68 -10.90
CA GLN A 199 15.19 33.69 -10.69
C GLN A 199 16.27 34.23 -9.73
N VAL A 200 16.64 35.50 -9.88
CA VAL A 200 17.60 36.18 -9.01
C VAL A 200 17.05 36.32 -7.59
N ALA A 201 15.80 36.75 -7.43
CA ALA A 201 15.14 36.83 -6.12
C ALA A 201 15.07 35.46 -5.44
N ARG A 202 14.76 34.40 -6.20
CA ARG A 202 14.78 33.03 -5.66
C ARG A 202 16.17 32.60 -5.23
N ALA A 203 17.21 32.84 -6.04
CA ALA A 203 18.59 32.44 -5.72
C ALA A 203 19.18 33.19 -4.51
N LEU A 204 18.89 34.49 -4.37
CA LEU A 204 19.28 35.27 -3.19
C LEU A 204 18.59 34.76 -1.93
N LYS A 205 17.35 34.27 -2.03
CA LYS A 205 16.68 33.60 -0.92
C LYS A 205 17.26 32.20 -0.70
N GLN A 206 17.25 31.33 -1.68
CA GLN A 206 17.74 29.95 -1.56
C GLN A 206 18.69 29.61 -2.73
N PRO A 207 20.02 29.62 -2.52
CA PRO A 207 20.96 29.22 -3.56
C PRO A 207 20.89 27.71 -3.81
N ILE A 208 21.20 27.26 -5.03
CA ILE A 208 21.06 25.85 -5.47
C ILE A 208 21.77 24.90 -4.51
N ARG A 209 22.98 25.25 -4.04
CA ARG A 209 23.75 24.38 -3.13
C ARG A 209 23.01 24.09 -1.83
N LYS A 210 22.19 25.03 -1.36
CA LYS A 210 21.48 24.96 -0.09
C LYS A 210 19.99 24.60 -0.24
N GLY A 211 19.45 24.60 -1.46
CA GLY A 211 18.04 24.28 -1.72
C GLY A 211 17.74 22.78 -1.71
N LEU A 212 16.50 22.41 -1.39
CA LEU A 212 16.01 21.04 -1.51
C LEU A 212 15.52 20.79 -2.94
N THR A 213 16.03 19.74 -3.59
CA THR A 213 15.81 19.46 -5.03
C THR A 213 14.33 19.51 -5.42
N ARG A 214 13.44 18.89 -4.65
CA ARG A 214 12.00 18.84 -4.96
C ARG A 214 11.31 20.20 -4.80
N VAL A 215 11.66 20.95 -3.77
CA VAL A 215 11.13 22.30 -3.54
C VAL A 215 11.61 23.25 -4.64
N GLU A 216 12.91 23.23 -4.95
CA GLU A 216 13.45 24.09 -6.00
C GLU A 216 12.92 23.71 -7.39
N ALA A 217 12.79 22.41 -7.72
CA ALA A 217 12.19 21.96 -8.97
C ALA A 217 10.76 22.47 -9.13
N ARG A 218 9.94 22.40 -8.06
CA ARG A 218 8.55 22.89 -8.07
C ARG A 218 8.45 24.37 -8.40
N HIS A 219 9.33 25.19 -7.83
CA HIS A 219 9.42 26.62 -8.15
C HIS A 219 9.95 26.86 -9.56
N ASN A 220 10.97 26.09 -9.96
CA ASN A 220 11.65 26.24 -11.24
C ASN A 220 10.75 25.91 -12.43
N PHE A 221 9.72 25.05 -12.30
CA PHE A 221 8.76 24.78 -13.38
C PHE A 221 8.12 26.05 -13.94
N SER A 222 7.76 27.02 -13.09
CA SER A 222 7.11 28.26 -13.52
C SER A 222 8.04 29.25 -14.22
N ILE A 223 9.34 29.21 -13.86
CA ILE A 223 10.39 30.02 -14.48
C ILE A 223 10.76 29.40 -15.83
N TYR A 224 10.96 28.08 -15.84
CA TYR A 224 11.35 27.32 -17.03
C TYR A 224 10.30 27.39 -18.15
N ASP A 225 9.01 27.35 -17.80
CA ASP A 225 7.89 27.46 -18.75
C ASP A 225 7.83 28.83 -19.48
N LYS A 226 8.41 29.88 -18.89
CA LYS A 226 8.44 31.24 -19.46
C LYS A 226 9.65 31.48 -20.35
N ASP A 227 10.81 30.93 -19.96
CA ASP A 227 12.11 31.36 -20.48
C ASP A 227 12.80 30.33 -21.41
N TYR A 228 12.36 29.06 -21.44
CA TYR A 228 13.11 27.96 -22.08
C TYR A 228 12.31 27.14 -23.11
N GLN A 229 12.99 26.70 -24.17
CA GLN A 229 12.36 26.04 -25.34
C GLN A 229 12.24 24.51 -25.24
N ASN A 230 12.94 23.84 -24.32
CA ASN A 230 12.93 22.37 -24.25
C ASN A 230 11.66 21.85 -23.54
N LYS A 231 10.57 21.81 -24.30
CA LYS A 231 9.25 21.34 -23.86
C LYS A 231 9.24 19.85 -23.50
N VAL A 232 10.10 19.05 -24.12
CA VAL A 232 10.24 17.61 -23.83
C VAL A 232 10.76 17.43 -22.42
N LEU A 233 11.87 18.08 -22.06
CA LEU A 233 12.44 18.02 -20.71
C LEU A 233 11.47 18.56 -19.65
N LEU A 234 10.77 19.67 -19.94
CA LEU A 234 9.79 20.21 -19.00
C LEU A 234 8.62 19.24 -18.77
N SER A 235 8.11 18.62 -19.83
CA SER A 235 7.03 17.62 -19.73
C SER A 235 7.48 16.38 -18.99
N PHE A 236 8.69 15.88 -19.28
CA PHE A 236 9.30 14.78 -18.54
C PHE A 236 9.37 15.10 -17.04
N ALA A 237 9.88 16.27 -16.69
CA ALA A 237 10.04 16.65 -15.29
C ALA A 237 8.73 16.88 -14.54
N LYS A 238 7.71 17.46 -15.18
CA LYS A 238 6.37 17.59 -14.58
C LYS A 238 5.71 16.23 -14.37
N LEU A 239 5.86 15.32 -15.34
CA LEU A 239 5.32 13.97 -15.25
C LEU A 239 6.01 13.17 -14.14
N ASP A 240 7.35 13.15 -14.13
CA ASP A 240 8.16 12.56 -13.07
C ASP A 240 7.78 13.10 -11.69
N PHE A 241 7.61 14.43 -11.59
CA PHE A 241 7.23 15.08 -10.34
C PHE A 241 5.91 14.53 -9.77
N ASN A 242 4.89 14.39 -10.61
CA ASN A 242 3.58 13.89 -10.21
C ASN A 242 3.60 12.39 -9.87
N LEU A 243 4.39 11.60 -10.61
CA LEU A 243 4.54 10.16 -10.32
C LEU A 243 5.21 9.94 -8.95
N LEU A 244 6.31 10.64 -8.68
CA LEU A 244 6.96 10.60 -7.37
C LEU A 244 6.04 11.14 -6.27
N GLN A 245 5.34 12.24 -6.50
CA GLN A 245 4.40 12.81 -5.52
C GLN A 245 3.34 11.79 -5.09
N LYS A 246 2.78 11.00 -6.02
CA LYS A 246 1.81 9.93 -5.68
C LYS A 246 2.43 8.85 -4.80
N MET A 247 3.67 8.46 -5.10
CA MET A 247 4.41 7.49 -4.29
C MET A 247 4.68 8.05 -2.88
N HIS A 248 5.12 9.31 -2.76
CA HIS A 248 5.34 9.99 -1.49
C HIS A 248 4.03 10.19 -0.69
N GLN A 249 2.91 10.47 -1.36
CA GLN A 249 1.57 10.53 -0.74
C GLN A 249 1.16 9.20 -0.10
N LYS A 250 1.48 8.08 -0.77
CA LYS A 250 1.26 6.74 -0.20
C LYS A 250 2.14 6.49 1.02
N GLU A 251 3.42 6.83 0.93
CA GLU A 251 4.36 6.68 2.05
C GLU A 251 3.93 7.52 3.27
N VAL A 252 3.64 8.81 3.10
CA VAL A 252 3.20 9.68 4.21
C VAL A 252 1.85 9.24 4.77
N SER A 253 0.95 8.66 3.95
CA SER A 253 -0.29 8.05 4.43
C SER A 253 -0.02 6.90 5.39
N ASN A 254 0.90 5.99 5.02
CA ASN A 254 1.29 4.87 5.86
C ASN A 254 1.98 5.32 7.16
N ILE A 255 2.85 6.32 7.08
CA ILE A 255 3.48 6.94 8.26
C ILE A 255 2.43 7.59 9.17
N THR A 256 1.47 8.30 8.60
CA THR A 256 0.40 8.96 9.37
C THR A 256 -0.49 7.92 10.06
N ARG A 257 -0.75 6.78 9.42
CA ARG A 257 -1.48 5.65 10.04
C ARG A 257 -0.69 5.07 11.21
N TRP A 258 0.58 4.73 11.01
CA TRP A 258 1.47 4.27 12.10
C TRP A 258 1.48 5.25 13.28
N TRP A 259 1.59 6.55 13.01
CA TRP A 259 1.58 7.58 14.06
C TRP A 259 0.25 7.68 14.79
N LYS A 260 -0.87 7.55 14.06
CA LYS A 260 -2.22 7.49 14.65
C LYS A 260 -2.38 6.27 15.55
N ASP A 261 -1.87 5.10 15.15
CA ASP A 261 -1.98 3.86 15.93
C ASP A 261 -1.20 3.94 17.25
N LEU A 262 -0.09 4.67 17.27
CA LEU A 262 0.63 5.01 18.51
C LEU A 262 -0.20 5.95 19.41
N ASN A 263 -1.03 6.81 18.84
CA ASN A 263 -1.88 7.76 19.56
C ASN A 263 -1.10 8.66 20.54
N PHE A 264 0.07 9.16 20.11
CA PHE A 264 0.93 10.03 20.91
C PHE A 264 0.28 11.38 21.19
N ALA A 265 -0.57 11.90 20.30
CA ALA A 265 -1.28 13.16 20.51
C ALA A 265 -2.15 13.15 21.78
N GLU A 266 -2.78 12.01 22.12
CA GLU A 266 -3.56 11.89 23.35
C GLU A 266 -2.73 11.42 24.54
N LYS A 267 -1.78 10.49 24.33
CA LYS A 267 -0.98 9.88 25.42
C LYS A 267 0.20 10.73 25.88
N LEU A 268 0.72 11.59 25.01
CA LEU A 268 1.86 12.48 25.23
C LEU A 268 1.52 13.91 24.77
N PRO A 269 0.45 14.53 25.32
CA PRO A 269 -0.11 15.79 24.80
C PRO A 269 0.82 17.01 25.00
N PHE A 270 1.90 16.85 25.77
CA PHE A 270 2.92 17.87 25.95
C PHE A 270 3.90 17.96 24.78
N ALA A 271 3.97 16.92 23.93
CA ALA A 271 4.93 16.81 22.86
C ALA A 271 4.38 17.34 21.52
N ARG A 272 5.28 17.75 20.62
CA ARG A 272 4.95 18.22 19.28
C ARG A 272 4.38 17.09 18.42
N ASP A 273 3.19 17.30 17.88
CA ASP A 273 2.58 16.41 16.87
C ASP A 273 2.94 16.90 15.46
N ARG A 274 4.04 16.36 14.91
CA ARG A 274 4.71 16.86 13.68
C ARG A 274 5.13 15.76 12.70
N VAL A 275 4.41 14.64 12.66
CA VAL A 275 4.86 13.48 11.85
C VAL A 275 4.94 13.78 10.34
N VAL A 276 4.08 14.67 9.82
CA VAL A 276 4.09 15.08 8.41
C VAL A 276 5.30 15.97 8.12
N GLU A 277 5.61 16.90 9.02
CA GLU A 277 6.81 17.74 8.96
C GLU A 277 8.09 16.88 9.08
N CYS A 278 8.10 15.87 9.94
CA CYS A 278 9.15 14.85 10.01
C CYS A 278 9.31 14.12 8.66
N TYR A 279 8.23 13.67 8.04
CA TYR A 279 8.29 13.03 6.73
C TYR A 279 8.84 13.99 5.65
N PHE A 280 8.41 15.25 5.65
CA PHE A 280 8.93 16.28 4.75
C PHE A 280 10.43 16.54 4.97
N TRP A 281 10.88 16.56 6.22
CA TRP A 281 12.31 16.67 6.56
C TRP A 281 13.11 15.54 5.88
N ILE A 282 12.63 14.31 6.01
CA ILE A 282 13.29 13.13 5.45
C ILE A 282 13.18 13.06 3.93
N LEU A 283 12.08 13.53 3.35
CA LEU A 283 11.93 13.69 1.91
C LEU A 283 12.99 14.64 1.32
N GLY A 284 13.42 15.64 2.09
CA GLY A 284 14.55 16.50 1.76
C GLY A 284 15.90 15.78 1.78
N VAL A 285 16.05 14.71 2.58
CA VAL A 285 17.25 13.88 2.65
C VAL A 285 17.38 12.97 1.43
N TYR A 286 16.26 12.36 1.00
CA TYR A 286 16.16 11.64 -0.28
C TYR A 286 14.71 11.50 -0.74
N PHE A 287 14.50 11.78 -2.03
CA PHE A 287 13.19 11.75 -2.67
C PHE A 287 13.08 10.63 -3.72
N GLU A 288 14.21 10.03 -4.09
CA GLU A 288 14.33 9.06 -5.17
C GLU A 288 13.62 7.75 -4.79
N PRO A 289 12.95 7.06 -5.74
CA PRO A 289 12.06 5.94 -5.43
C PRO A 289 12.76 4.78 -4.73
N GLN A 290 14.02 4.49 -5.05
CA GLN A 290 14.80 3.41 -4.46
C GLN A 290 15.06 3.53 -2.96
N TYR A 291 14.81 4.71 -2.36
CA TYR A 291 15.06 4.97 -0.93
C TYR A 291 13.79 4.94 -0.07
N GLU A 292 12.71 4.27 -0.51
CA GLU A 292 11.46 4.11 0.26
C GLU A 292 11.72 3.55 1.67
N LEU A 293 12.44 2.43 1.78
CA LEU A 293 12.77 1.82 3.07
C LEU A 293 13.53 2.79 3.97
N ALA A 294 14.52 3.50 3.41
CA ALA A 294 15.28 4.50 4.13
C ALA A 294 14.38 5.63 4.65
N ARG A 295 13.41 6.10 3.83
CA ARG A 295 12.49 7.19 4.22
C ARG A 295 11.62 6.77 5.37
N ARG A 296 11.10 5.55 5.33
CA ARG A 296 10.28 4.99 6.39
C ARG A 296 11.05 4.91 7.71
N ILE A 297 12.26 4.34 7.69
CA ILE A 297 13.12 4.19 8.88
C ILE A 297 13.50 5.56 9.46
N MET A 298 13.98 6.48 8.61
CA MET A 298 14.37 7.82 9.05
C MET A 298 13.19 8.60 9.60
N THR A 299 12.02 8.53 8.98
CA THR A 299 10.82 9.27 9.42
C THR A 299 10.36 8.79 10.79
N LYS A 300 10.30 7.46 11.00
CA LYS A 300 10.02 6.89 12.33
C LYS A 300 11.06 7.33 13.36
N THR A 301 12.35 7.30 12.98
CA THR A 301 13.44 7.68 13.89
C THR A 301 13.37 9.15 14.31
N ILE A 302 13.23 10.09 13.37
CA ILE A 302 13.15 11.52 13.70
C ILE A 302 11.88 11.84 14.52
N ALA A 303 10.76 11.18 14.24
CA ALA A 303 9.53 11.34 15.01
C ALA A 303 9.72 10.88 16.47
N MET A 304 10.35 9.71 16.68
CA MET A 304 10.66 9.25 18.04
C MET A 304 11.65 10.17 18.75
N VAL A 305 12.71 10.61 18.07
CA VAL A 305 13.69 11.55 18.63
C VAL A 305 13.02 12.86 19.04
N SER A 306 12.09 13.40 18.25
CA SER A 306 11.39 14.64 18.61
C SER A 306 10.54 14.48 19.88
N ILE A 307 9.87 13.35 20.08
CA ILE A 307 9.12 13.11 21.32
C ILE A 307 10.08 12.96 22.50
N MET A 308 11.22 12.30 22.29
CA MET A 308 12.27 12.19 23.29
C MET A 308 12.78 13.57 23.72
N ASP A 309 13.04 14.44 22.76
CA ASP A 309 13.43 15.83 23.00
C ASP A 309 12.41 16.54 23.90
N ASP A 310 11.11 16.49 23.55
CA ASP A 310 10.05 17.09 24.38
C ASP A 310 9.92 16.46 25.78
N ILE A 311 10.25 15.17 25.94
CA ILE A 311 10.32 14.53 27.26
C ILE A 311 11.41 15.16 28.12
N TYR A 312 12.63 15.37 27.58
CA TYR A 312 13.75 15.96 28.32
C TYR A 312 13.58 17.45 28.54
N ASP A 313 13.08 18.15 27.53
CA ASP A 313 13.06 19.60 27.48
C ASP A 313 11.83 20.21 28.17
N VAL A 314 10.65 19.58 28.03
CA VAL A 314 9.39 20.15 28.53
C VAL A 314 8.95 19.43 29.81
N TYR A 315 8.75 18.11 29.74
CA TYR A 315 7.83 17.45 30.65
C TYR A 315 8.47 16.68 31.81
N GLY A 316 9.58 15.98 31.57
CA GLY A 316 10.22 15.11 32.55
C GLY A 316 10.83 15.88 33.73
N THR A 317 10.72 15.33 34.94
CA THR A 317 11.49 15.80 36.10
C THR A 317 12.91 15.23 36.06
N LEU A 318 13.87 15.87 36.74
CA LEU A 318 15.26 15.41 36.72
C LEU A 318 15.39 13.96 37.24
N GLU A 319 14.59 13.57 38.23
CA GLU A 319 14.55 12.21 38.78
C GLU A 319 14.05 11.20 37.74
N GLU A 320 12.98 11.51 37.01
CA GLU A 320 12.44 10.65 35.97
C GLU A 320 13.39 10.56 34.77
N LEU A 321 13.98 11.68 34.36
CA LEU A 321 14.98 11.72 33.28
C LEU A 321 16.23 10.92 33.64
N THR A 322 16.58 10.83 34.93
CA THR A 322 17.68 9.97 35.40
C THR A 322 17.39 8.49 35.12
N VAL A 323 16.21 7.99 35.52
CA VAL A 323 15.85 6.59 35.29
C VAL A 323 15.59 6.30 33.81
N PHE A 324 15.02 7.26 33.08
CA PHE A 324 14.80 7.17 31.64
C PHE A 324 16.11 7.11 30.84
N THR A 325 17.09 7.95 31.19
CA THR A 325 18.43 7.89 30.62
C THR A 325 19.01 6.49 30.82
N GLN A 326 18.95 5.96 32.05
CA GLN A 326 19.47 4.62 32.36
C GLN A 326 18.74 3.51 31.58
N ALA A 327 17.42 3.61 31.39
CA ALA A 327 16.64 2.68 30.60
C ALA A 327 17.15 2.63 29.15
N ILE A 328 17.29 3.79 28.49
CA ILE A 328 17.83 3.87 27.13
C ILE A 328 19.27 3.34 27.06
N GLN A 329 20.10 3.59 28.08
CA GLN A 329 21.46 3.04 28.12
C GLN A 329 21.47 1.51 28.17
N ARG A 330 20.52 0.89 28.89
CA ARG A 330 20.37 -0.57 28.98
C ARG A 330 19.76 -1.15 27.70
N TRP A 331 18.75 -0.47 27.12
CA TRP A 331 18.04 -0.91 25.91
C TRP A 331 17.39 -2.29 26.05
N ASN A 332 16.64 -2.50 27.13
CA ASN A 332 15.88 -3.73 27.36
C ASN A 332 14.51 -3.45 28.01
N THR A 333 13.62 -4.43 27.96
CA THR A 333 12.24 -4.35 28.49
C THR A 333 12.20 -4.33 30.02
N ASP A 334 13.19 -4.92 30.70
CA ASP A 334 13.28 -4.93 32.17
C ASP A 334 13.31 -3.52 32.80
N ALA A 335 13.67 -2.50 32.02
CA ALA A 335 13.69 -1.12 32.47
C ALA A 335 12.29 -0.48 32.53
N LEU A 336 11.27 -1.07 31.89
CA LEU A 336 9.91 -0.51 31.84
C LEU A 336 9.32 -0.32 33.23
N ASP A 337 9.46 -1.32 34.11
CA ASP A 337 8.87 -1.28 35.46
C ASP A 337 9.37 -0.11 36.33
N GLN A 338 10.52 0.48 35.97
CA GLN A 338 11.15 1.60 36.68
C GLN A 338 10.70 2.98 36.17
N LEU A 339 9.99 3.04 35.04
CA LEU A 339 9.61 4.29 34.39
C LEU A 339 8.19 4.74 34.80
N PRO A 340 7.90 6.05 34.83
CA PRO A 340 6.53 6.56 34.88
C PRO A 340 5.71 6.06 33.68
N GLU A 341 4.38 5.95 33.85
CA GLU A 341 3.47 5.38 32.82
C GLU A 341 3.63 6.00 31.43
N TYR A 342 3.73 7.34 31.33
CA TYR A 342 3.89 8.00 30.03
C TYR A 342 5.24 7.66 29.36
N MET A 343 6.32 7.53 30.15
CA MET A 343 7.64 7.13 29.65
C MET A 343 7.70 5.65 29.30
N LYS A 344 6.98 4.78 30.03
CA LYS A 344 6.84 3.36 29.65
C LYS A 344 6.26 3.24 28.26
N PHE A 345 5.18 3.99 28.03
CA PHE A 345 4.50 3.97 26.75
C PHE A 345 5.42 4.42 25.61
N TYR A 346 6.08 5.57 25.76
CA TYR A 346 7.07 6.03 24.77
C TYR A 346 8.23 5.04 24.58
N TYR A 347 8.81 4.52 25.67
CA TYR A 347 9.96 3.64 25.63
C TYR A 347 9.63 2.29 24.98
N GLN A 348 8.45 1.73 25.23
CA GLN A 348 7.98 0.53 24.53
C GLN A 348 7.88 0.79 23.03
N SER A 349 7.23 1.89 22.60
CA SER A 349 7.13 2.24 21.18
C SER A 349 8.51 2.45 20.54
N LEU A 350 9.49 2.98 21.28
CA LEU A 350 10.86 3.13 20.80
C LEU A 350 11.52 1.77 20.57
N LEU A 351 11.38 0.83 21.52
CA LEU A 351 11.88 -0.52 21.37
C LEU A 351 11.23 -1.22 20.17
N ASP A 352 9.92 -1.09 20.01
CA ASP A 352 9.17 -1.71 18.90
C ASP A 352 9.66 -1.20 17.53
N VAL A 353 9.85 0.11 17.37
CA VAL A 353 10.40 0.70 16.14
C VAL A 353 11.79 0.14 15.83
N TYR A 354 12.66 0.03 16.84
CA TYR A 354 14.01 -0.49 16.61
C TYR A 354 14.07 -2.00 16.43
N ASN A 355 13.13 -2.75 16.99
CA ASN A 355 12.97 -4.18 16.72
C ASN A 355 12.52 -4.39 15.26
N GLU A 356 11.55 -3.62 14.78
CA GLU A 356 11.14 -3.62 13.37
C GLU A 356 12.33 -3.30 12.45
N ILE A 357 13.12 -2.26 12.78
CA ILE A 357 14.32 -1.92 12.01
C ILE A 357 15.35 -3.07 12.04
N GLU A 358 15.55 -3.73 13.18
CA GLU A 358 16.47 -4.87 13.28
C GLU A 358 16.02 -6.07 12.44
N GLU A 359 14.72 -6.36 12.40
CA GLU A 359 14.13 -7.40 11.57
C GLU A 359 14.30 -7.10 10.07
N GLU A 360 14.01 -5.87 9.65
CA GLU A 360 14.21 -5.39 8.27
C GLU A 360 15.70 -5.53 7.86
N MET A 361 16.62 -5.05 8.71
CA MET A 361 18.06 -5.18 8.45
C MET A 361 18.56 -6.62 8.53
N ALA A 362 17.90 -7.50 9.30
CA ALA A 362 18.20 -8.92 9.33
C ALA A 362 17.86 -9.62 8.02
N GLY A 363 16.75 -9.22 7.37
CA GLY A 363 16.38 -9.69 6.04
C GLY A 363 17.47 -9.45 4.97
N GLU A 364 18.24 -8.37 5.12
CA GLU A 364 19.38 -8.04 4.25
C GLU A 364 20.73 -8.62 4.74
N GLY A 365 20.76 -9.35 5.87
CA GLY A 365 22.01 -9.82 6.48
C GLY A 365 22.86 -8.70 7.09
N ARG A 366 22.25 -7.53 7.37
CA ARG A 366 22.93 -6.29 7.77
C ARG A 366 22.62 -5.85 9.20
N SER A 367 21.96 -6.64 10.06
CA SER A 367 21.56 -6.24 11.44
C SER A 367 22.62 -5.53 12.28
N TYR A 368 23.92 -5.81 12.05
CA TYR A 368 25.03 -5.12 12.71
C TYR A 368 24.96 -3.58 12.58
N CYS A 369 24.36 -3.05 11.51
CA CYS A 369 24.28 -1.61 11.26
C CYS A 369 23.38 -0.90 12.30
N VAL A 370 22.37 -1.59 12.84
CA VAL A 370 21.46 -1.02 13.86
C VAL A 370 22.19 -0.73 15.17
N HIS A 371 23.26 -1.46 15.48
CA HIS A 371 24.10 -1.18 16.65
C HIS A 371 24.73 0.22 16.61
N TYR A 372 25.12 0.72 15.43
CA TYR A 372 25.67 2.07 15.28
C TYR A 372 24.64 3.13 15.61
N VAL A 373 23.40 2.96 15.13
CA VAL A 373 22.30 3.88 15.40
C VAL A 373 21.90 3.84 16.88
N LYS A 374 21.76 2.66 17.48
CA LYS A 374 21.51 2.52 18.93
C LYS A 374 22.62 3.18 19.76
N ALA A 375 23.89 3.07 19.34
CA ALA A 375 25.00 3.73 20.02
C ALA A 375 24.94 5.26 19.90
N ALA A 376 24.58 5.78 18.72
CA ALA A 376 24.37 7.21 18.50
C ALA A 376 23.20 7.75 19.34
N LEU A 377 22.07 7.03 19.40
CA LEU A 377 20.95 7.40 20.27
C LEU A 377 21.33 7.42 21.76
N LYS A 378 22.14 6.45 22.21
CA LYS A 378 22.66 6.45 23.58
C LYS A 378 23.55 7.66 23.86
N ARG A 379 24.27 8.19 22.86
CA ARG A 379 25.01 9.47 22.98
C ARG A 379 24.03 10.65 23.06
N LEU A 380 23.05 10.71 22.17
CA LEU A 380 22.02 11.75 22.14
C LEU A 380 21.31 11.90 23.49
N VAL A 381 20.85 10.79 24.07
CA VAL A 381 20.14 10.83 25.35
C VAL A 381 21.02 11.30 26.51
N ARG A 382 22.33 11.01 26.48
CA ARG A 382 23.26 11.56 27.48
C ARG A 382 23.44 13.07 27.33
N ALA A 383 23.42 13.58 26.10
CA ALA A 383 23.49 15.02 25.84
C ALA A 383 22.22 15.74 26.33
N TYR A 384 21.03 15.24 25.97
CA TYR A 384 19.76 15.77 26.49
C TYR A 384 19.69 15.75 28.02
N PHE A 385 20.19 14.68 28.65
CA PHE A 385 20.23 14.62 30.11
C PHE A 385 21.19 15.65 30.73
N GLU A 386 22.29 15.99 30.05
CA GLU A 386 23.21 17.01 30.53
C GLU A 386 22.61 18.42 30.42
N GLU A 387 21.91 18.72 29.32
CA GLU A 387 21.14 19.97 29.16
C GLU A 387 20.05 20.10 30.23
N ALA A 388 19.32 19.01 30.52
CA ALA A 388 18.33 18.98 31.59
C ALA A 388 18.94 19.25 32.98
N LYS A 389 20.17 18.79 33.25
CA LYS A 389 20.89 19.13 34.50
C LYS A 389 21.30 20.60 34.54
N TRP A 390 21.75 21.16 33.41
CA TRP A 390 22.10 22.57 33.33
C TRP A 390 20.89 23.45 33.61
N PHE A 391 19.76 23.13 32.97
CA PHE A 391 18.48 23.76 33.22
C PHE A 391 18.10 23.72 34.71
N ASN A 392 18.07 22.52 35.31
CA ASN A 392 17.67 22.34 36.71
C ASN A 392 18.56 23.10 37.70
N LYS A 393 19.86 23.22 37.41
CA LYS A 393 20.83 23.94 38.25
C LYS A 393 20.90 25.45 37.98
N GLY A 394 20.23 25.95 36.94
CA GLY A 394 20.44 27.31 36.41
C GLY A 394 21.90 27.54 35.99
N TYR A 395 22.60 26.48 35.55
CA TYR A 395 23.99 26.56 35.13
C TYR A 395 24.06 27.07 33.69
N VAL A 396 24.88 28.10 33.48
CA VAL A 396 25.21 28.61 32.14
C VAL A 396 26.63 28.17 31.80
N PRO A 397 26.80 27.18 30.92
CA PRO A 397 28.11 26.64 30.54
C PRO A 397 28.97 27.67 29.81
N THR A 398 30.24 27.33 29.61
CA THR A 398 31.06 28.05 28.62
C THR A 398 30.62 27.69 27.20
N ILE A 399 30.88 28.54 26.21
CA ILE A 399 30.51 28.21 24.82
C ILE A 399 31.16 26.92 24.32
N GLU A 400 32.39 26.60 24.73
CA GLU A 400 33.05 25.34 24.33
C GLU A 400 32.40 24.12 24.98
N GLU A 401 32.05 24.23 26.27
CA GLU A 401 31.31 23.19 26.99
C GLU A 401 29.91 22.98 26.39
N TYR A 402 29.21 24.08 26.09
CA TYR A 402 27.91 24.07 25.43
C TYR A 402 28.00 23.34 24.09
N MET A 403 28.87 23.78 23.18
CA MET A 403 28.98 23.21 21.84
C MET A 403 29.33 21.72 21.85
N GLN A 404 30.12 21.25 22.81
CA GLN A 404 30.42 19.81 22.93
C GLN A 404 29.17 18.96 23.18
N VAL A 405 28.21 19.46 23.98
CA VAL A 405 26.94 18.77 24.26
C VAL A 405 25.91 19.07 23.17
N ALA A 406 25.79 20.33 22.79
CA ALA A 406 24.75 20.85 21.90
C ALA A 406 24.84 20.32 20.47
N LEU A 407 26.06 20.02 19.98
CA LEU A 407 26.25 19.37 18.68
C LEU A 407 25.71 17.95 18.67
N VAL A 408 25.75 17.24 19.80
CA VAL A 408 25.17 15.91 19.94
C VAL A 408 23.65 16.01 20.16
N SER A 409 23.18 16.93 21.00
CA SER A 409 21.75 17.14 21.28
C SER A 409 20.96 17.61 20.06
N GLY A 410 21.60 18.23 19.07
CA GLY A 410 20.99 18.56 17.78
C GLY A 410 20.58 17.34 16.95
N ALA A 411 20.84 16.11 17.41
CA ALA A 411 20.46 14.83 16.82
C ALA A 411 21.01 14.53 15.40
N TYR A 412 21.73 15.46 14.77
CA TYR A 412 22.24 15.30 13.41
C TYR A 412 23.23 14.14 13.25
N GLU A 413 23.96 13.78 14.30
CA GLU A 413 24.79 12.56 14.31
C GLU A 413 23.92 11.29 14.18
N VAL A 414 22.81 11.22 14.93
CA VAL A 414 21.85 10.12 14.87
C VAL A 414 21.18 10.06 13.50
N LEU A 415 20.74 11.21 12.98
CA LEU A 415 20.09 11.30 11.67
C LEU A 415 21.05 10.93 10.53
N ALA A 416 22.30 11.41 10.57
CA ALA A 416 23.32 11.03 9.59
C ALA A 416 23.58 9.52 9.61
N THR A 417 23.76 8.93 10.80
CA THR A 417 23.99 7.49 10.94
C THR A 417 22.79 6.66 10.49
N THR A 418 21.58 7.06 10.87
CA THR A 418 20.33 6.37 10.52
C THR A 418 20.05 6.44 9.02
N SER A 419 20.47 7.52 8.35
CA SER A 419 20.21 7.72 6.93
C SER A 419 20.81 6.64 6.03
N PHE A 420 21.78 5.87 6.54
CA PHE A 420 22.49 4.81 5.82
C PHE A 420 21.80 3.43 5.89
N LEU A 421 20.87 3.21 6.84
CA LEU A 421 20.28 1.88 7.08
C LEU A 421 19.58 1.34 5.82
N GLY A 422 18.67 2.12 5.23
CA GLY A 422 17.90 1.71 4.04
C GLY A 422 18.59 1.97 2.69
N MET A 423 19.92 2.13 2.65
CA MET A 423 20.67 2.40 1.41
C MET A 423 21.32 1.15 0.80
N GLY A 424 20.97 -0.06 1.28
CA GLY A 424 21.48 -1.33 0.78
C GLY A 424 23.01 -1.46 0.85
N ASP A 425 23.59 -2.19 -0.11
CA ASP A 425 25.02 -2.52 -0.14
C ASP A 425 25.96 -1.32 -0.27
N LEU A 426 25.45 -0.15 -0.68
CA LEU A 426 26.23 1.08 -0.73
C LEU A 426 26.72 1.49 0.68
N ALA A 427 25.91 1.26 1.69
CA ALA A 427 26.22 1.55 3.09
C ALA A 427 26.90 0.34 3.75
N THR A 428 28.21 0.26 3.54
CA THR A 428 29.07 -0.78 4.12
C THR A 428 29.35 -0.55 5.61
N LYS A 429 29.88 -1.57 6.29
CA LYS A 429 30.41 -1.41 7.66
C LYS A 429 31.44 -0.29 7.77
N GLY A 430 32.34 -0.15 6.79
CA GLY A 430 33.31 0.94 6.74
C GLY A 430 32.64 2.32 6.67
N SER A 431 31.49 2.42 6.00
CA SER A 431 30.70 3.64 5.96
C SER A 431 30.09 3.99 7.33
N PHE A 432 29.63 2.99 8.09
CA PHE A 432 29.13 3.18 9.46
C PHE A 432 30.25 3.51 10.46
N ASP A 433 31.41 2.87 10.34
CA ASP A 433 32.61 3.20 11.11
C ASP A 433 33.02 4.65 10.83
N TRP A 434 33.01 5.07 9.56
CA TRP A 434 33.32 6.45 9.17
C TRP A 434 32.33 7.47 9.73
N VAL A 435 31.02 7.27 9.55
CA VAL A 435 30.00 8.28 9.94
C VAL A 435 29.92 8.47 11.46
N THR A 436 30.22 7.42 12.24
CA THR A 436 30.19 7.46 13.71
C THR A 436 31.51 7.88 14.35
N ASN A 437 32.54 8.15 13.57
CA ASN A 437 33.84 8.61 14.04
C ASN A 437 34.03 10.13 13.87
N ASP A 438 32.94 10.89 14.01
CA ASP A 438 32.91 12.36 14.00
C ASP A 438 33.64 12.99 12.78
N PRO A 439 33.30 12.59 11.54
CA PRO A 439 33.90 13.15 10.34
C PRO A 439 33.51 14.62 10.18
N LEU A 440 34.39 15.41 9.57
CA LEU A 440 34.24 16.86 9.47
C LEU A 440 32.89 17.27 8.86
N ILE A 441 32.41 16.57 7.84
CA ILE A 441 31.11 16.86 7.20
C ILE A 441 29.91 16.68 8.15
N VAL A 442 29.92 15.67 9.02
CA VAL A 442 28.84 15.44 10.01
C VAL A 442 28.91 16.50 11.11
N ARG A 443 30.12 16.82 11.58
CA ARG A 443 30.32 17.91 12.54
C ARG A 443 29.87 19.26 11.99
N ALA A 444 30.25 19.57 10.75
CA ALA A 444 29.87 20.80 10.08
C ALA A 444 28.35 20.89 9.88
N SER A 445 27.69 19.79 9.47
CA SER A 445 26.23 19.70 9.37
C SER A 445 25.55 19.91 10.74
N SER A 446 26.13 19.36 11.81
CA SER A 446 25.64 19.55 13.19
C SER A 446 25.85 20.99 13.70
N VAL A 447 26.96 21.64 13.35
CA VAL A 447 27.21 23.07 13.66
C VAL A 447 26.20 23.96 12.94
N ILE A 448 25.92 23.70 11.66
CA ILE A 448 24.89 24.42 10.92
C ILE A 448 23.53 24.23 11.60
N CYS A 449 23.18 22.98 11.93
CA CYS A 449 21.94 22.68 12.63
C CYS A 449 21.80 23.47 13.93
N ARG A 450 22.76 23.29 14.84
CA ARG A 450 22.73 23.87 16.18
C ARG A 450 22.72 25.40 16.15
N LEU A 451 23.61 26.03 15.38
CA LEU A 451 23.69 27.49 15.39
C LEU A 451 22.50 28.15 14.68
N MET A 452 21.92 27.53 13.64
CA MET A 452 20.70 28.08 13.03
C MET A 452 19.50 27.96 13.96
N ASP A 453 19.36 26.81 14.62
CA ASP A 453 18.36 26.56 15.66
C ASP A 453 18.48 27.59 16.78
N ASP A 454 19.65 27.73 17.40
CA ASP A 454 19.88 28.66 18.52
C ASP A 454 19.65 30.13 18.11
N ILE A 455 20.01 30.56 16.90
CA ILE A 455 19.77 31.95 16.46
C ILE A 455 18.28 32.26 16.40
N VAL A 456 17.52 31.37 15.78
CA VAL A 456 16.10 31.57 15.45
C VAL A 456 15.19 31.24 16.64
N GLY A 457 15.54 30.24 17.44
CA GLY A 457 14.84 29.84 18.65
C GLY A 457 15.09 30.73 19.86
N HIS A 458 16.20 31.48 19.89
CA HIS A 458 16.67 32.23 21.07
C HIS A 458 15.58 33.04 21.80
N GLU A 459 14.78 33.87 21.11
CA GLU A 459 13.76 34.68 21.79
C GLU A 459 12.66 33.81 22.41
N PHE A 460 12.16 32.82 21.67
CA PHE A 460 11.13 31.89 22.13
C PHE A 460 11.60 31.06 23.32
N GLU A 461 12.85 30.56 23.27
CA GLU A 461 13.46 29.77 24.34
C GLU A 461 13.66 30.59 25.62
N GLN A 462 14.08 31.85 25.49
CA GLN A 462 14.19 32.76 26.63
C GLN A 462 12.83 33.05 27.28
N GLU A 463 11.77 33.26 26.48
CA GLU A 463 10.42 33.54 27.00
C GLU A 463 9.85 32.39 27.84
N ARG A 464 10.09 31.13 27.44
CA ARG A 464 9.65 29.94 28.19
C ARG A 464 10.59 29.54 29.33
N GLY A 465 11.70 30.26 29.52
CA GLY A 465 12.71 29.97 30.54
C GLY A 465 13.41 28.64 30.29
N HIS A 466 13.98 28.44 29.09
CA HIS A 466 14.79 27.27 28.73
C HIS A 466 16.23 27.35 29.32
N VAL A 467 17.06 26.34 29.11
CA VAL A 467 18.51 26.39 29.37
C VAL A 467 19.17 27.45 28.48
N ALA A 468 20.31 27.98 28.92
CA ALA A 468 21.12 28.89 28.10
C ALA A 468 21.51 28.24 26.77
N SER A 469 21.18 28.92 25.65
CA SER A 469 21.59 28.54 24.30
C SER A 469 23.05 28.94 24.04
N ALA A 470 23.57 28.68 22.83
CA ALA A 470 24.87 29.21 22.43
C ALA A 470 24.93 30.74 22.56
N VAL A 471 23.81 31.45 22.36
CA VAL A 471 23.76 32.92 22.36
C VAL A 471 24.11 33.46 23.74
N GLU A 472 23.45 32.98 24.80
CA GLU A 472 23.76 33.39 26.18
C GLU A 472 25.19 33.01 26.57
N CYS A 473 25.61 31.79 26.19
CA CYS A 473 26.94 31.29 26.53
C CYS A 473 28.04 32.14 25.89
N TYR A 474 27.85 32.56 24.63
CA TYR A 474 28.80 33.40 23.90
C TYR A 474 28.81 34.83 24.43
N MET A 475 27.63 35.45 24.59
CA MET A 475 27.50 36.81 25.13
C MET A 475 28.11 36.93 26.52
N LYS A 476 27.87 35.95 27.40
CA LYS A 476 28.43 35.93 28.77
C LYS A 476 29.95 35.86 28.77
N ARG A 477 30.55 35.10 27.84
CA ARG A 477 32.01 34.93 27.76
C ARG A 477 32.72 36.10 27.12
N HIS A 478 32.15 36.66 26.06
CA HIS A 478 32.81 37.65 25.21
C HIS A 478 32.33 39.09 25.45
N GLY A 479 31.23 39.29 26.17
CA GLY A 479 30.66 40.63 26.42
C GLY A 479 30.07 41.29 25.17
N CYS A 480 29.75 40.50 24.14
CA CYS A 480 29.19 40.97 22.87
C CYS A 480 27.69 41.28 22.96
N SER A 481 27.19 42.09 22.03
CA SER A 481 25.75 42.26 21.82
C SER A 481 25.13 41.00 21.20
N LYS A 482 23.79 40.94 21.23
CA LYS A 482 23.02 39.89 20.55
C LYS A 482 23.30 39.87 19.05
N GLU A 483 23.31 41.04 18.42
CA GLU A 483 23.52 41.21 16.98
C GLU A 483 24.95 40.82 16.57
N GLU A 484 25.94 41.19 17.37
CA GLU A 484 27.33 40.77 17.17
C GLU A 484 27.48 39.24 17.27
N THR A 485 26.77 38.63 18.23
CA THR A 485 26.76 37.18 18.42
C THR A 485 26.10 36.46 17.25
N TYR A 486 24.95 36.94 16.78
CA TYR A 486 24.28 36.43 15.60
C TYR A 486 25.15 36.52 14.35
N ALA A 487 25.85 37.64 14.15
CA ALA A 487 26.77 37.80 13.02
C ALA A 487 27.94 36.78 13.07
N GLU A 488 28.52 36.53 14.25
CA GLU A 488 29.58 35.52 14.39
C GLU A 488 29.04 34.10 14.17
N PHE A 489 27.83 33.77 14.64
CA PHE A 489 27.23 32.46 14.40
C PHE A 489 26.89 32.24 12.92
N GLN A 490 26.37 33.25 12.22
CA GLN A 490 26.16 33.18 10.77
C GLN A 490 27.47 32.95 9.99
N LYS A 491 28.57 33.53 10.46
CA LYS A 491 29.91 33.25 9.92
C LYS A 491 30.36 31.82 10.21
N GLN A 492 30.07 31.27 11.38
CA GLN A 492 30.34 29.85 11.68
C GLN A 492 29.48 28.90 10.83
N VAL A 493 28.20 29.20 10.63
CA VAL A 493 27.32 28.48 9.68
C VAL A 493 27.90 28.52 8.26
N THR A 494 28.38 29.69 7.82
CA THR A 494 29.07 29.84 6.53
C THR A 494 30.32 28.99 6.43
N ASN A 495 31.12 28.92 7.50
CA ASN A 495 32.30 28.06 7.57
C ASN A 495 31.92 26.57 7.56
N GLY A 496 30.84 26.17 8.22
CA GLY A 496 30.31 24.80 8.15
C GLY A 496 29.98 24.40 6.71
N TRP A 497 29.35 25.29 5.93
CA TRP A 497 29.09 25.03 4.50
C TRP A 497 30.39 24.85 3.70
N LYS A 498 31.44 25.63 3.98
CA LYS A 498 32.77 25.46 3.35
C LYS A 498 33.40 24.11 3.70
N ASP A 499 33.26 23.66 4.94
CA ASP A 499 33.76 22.35 5.40
C ASP A 499 32.99 21.20 4.75
N ILE A 500 31.67 21.30 4.63
CA ILE A 500 30.85 20.33 3.87
C ILE A 500 31.29 20.26 2.40
N ASN A 501 31.51 21.41 1.76
CA ASN A 501 31.96 21.44 0.37
C ASN A 501 33.34 20.79 0.19
N GLN A 502 34.26 21.01 1.14
CA GLN A 502 35.60 20.44 1.11
C GLN A 502 35.58 18.91 1.17
N GLU A 503 34.75 18.34 2.04
CA GLU A 503 34.62 16.88 2.20
C GLU A 503 33.89 16.21 1.02
N CYS A 504 33.18 16.98 0.20
CA CYS A 504 32.57 16.51 -1.04
C CYS A 504 33.55 16.48 -2.23
N LEU A 505 34.80 16.90 -2.09
CA LEU A 505 35.78 16.86 -3.18
C LEU A 505 36.53 15.51 -3.23
N HIS A 506 36.85 15.05 -4.44
CA HIS A 506 37.58 13.81 -4.66
C HIS A 506 39.06 13.90 -4.24
N PRO A 507 39.67 12.79 -3.76
CA PRO A 507 39.02 11.51 -3.43
C PRO A 507 38.16 11.64 -2.16
N THR A 508 36.95 11.09 -2.18
CA THR A 508 36.04 11.14 -1.04
C THR A 508 36.27 9.96 -0.09
N ALA A 509 36.04 10.15 1.21
CA ALA A 509 36.23 9.11 2.22
C ALA A 509 35.22 7.95 2.11
N VAL A 510 34.01 8.26 1.62
CA VAL A 510 32.93 7.30 1.33
C VAL A 510 32.26 7.69 -0.01
N PRO A 511 31.45 6.81 -0.62
CA PRO A 511 30.71 7.15 -1.85
C PRO A 511 29.89 8.45 -1.74
N MET A 512 29.88 9.24 -2.81
CA MET A 512 29.16 10.53 -2.88
C MET A 512 27.68 10.46 -2.47
N PRO A 513 26.89 9.40 -2.80
CA PRO A 513 25.50 9.36 -2.37
C PRO A 513 25.34 9.31 -0.84
N LEU A 514 26.31 8.74 -0.10
CA LEU A 514 26.31 8.75 1.37
C LEU A 514 26.64 10.14 1.93
N LEU A 515 27.64 10.83 1.37
CA LEU A 515 27.95 12.22 1.73
C LEU A 515 26.75 13.14 1.46
N THR A 516 26.06 12.92 0.34
CA THR A 516 24.87 13.68 -0.05
C THR A 516 23.76 13.62 1.00
N ARG A 517 23.65 12.54 1.78
CA ARG A 517 22.69 12.46 2.89
C ARG A 517 23.00 13.49 3.98
N VAL A 518 24.28 13.63 4.34
CA VAL A 518 24.75 14.59 5.34
C VAL A 518 24.62 16.03 4.82
N VAL A 519 24.92 16.26 3.53
CA VAL A 519 24.66 17.54 2.85
C VAL A 519 23.17 17.88 2.89
N ASN A 520 22.29 16.93 2.56
CA ASN A 520 20.87 17.17 2.51
C ASN A 520 20.27 17.46 3.90
N LEU A 521 20.79 16.85 4.97
CA LEU A 521 20.43 17.28 6.33
C LEU A 521 20.77 18.77 6.57
N ALA A 522 21.93 19.25 6.13
CA ALA A 522 22.29 20.67 6.22
C ALA A 522 21.38 21.56 5.34
N ARG A 523 20.94 21.07 4.17
CA ARG A 523 19.97 21.78 3.31
C ARG A 523 18.59 21.89 3.96
N VAL A 524 18.15 20.85 4.66
CA VAL A 524 16.83 20.86 5.31
C VAL A 524 16.79 21.89 6.42
N ILE A 525 17.80 21.94 7.30
CA ILE A 525 17.84 22.98 8.34
C ILE A 525 18.01 24.39 7.75
N ASP A 526 18.84 24.55 6.70
CA ASP A 526 19.00 25.86 6.04
C ASP A 526 17.68 26.39 5.46
N LEU A 527 16.79 25.49 5.01
CA LEU A 527 15.46 25.84 4.54
C LEU A 527 14.48 26.10 5.70
N LEU A 528 14.38 25.17 6.65
CA LEU A 528 13.34 25.17 7.68
C LEU A 528 13.59 26.18 8.80
N TYR A 529 14.85 26.57 9.04
CA TYR A 529 15.28 27.50 10.08
C TYR A 529 15.93 28.76 9.50
N LYS A 530 15.57 29.11 8.26
CA LYS A 530 16.16 30.28 7.61
C LYS A 530 15.74 31.59 8.28
N ASP A 531 14.43 31.71 8.48
CA ASP A 531 13.75 32.94 8.92
C ASP A 531 12.98 32.71 10.24
N GLU A 532 12.50 31.50 10.50
CA GLU A 532 11.72 31.10 11.67
C GLU A 532 11.92 29.60 12.00
N ASP A 533 11.57 29.14 13.20
CA ASP A 533 11.53 27.71 13.51
C ASP A 533 10.30 27.08 12.82
N GLY A 534 10.50 26.63 11.59
CA GLY A 534 9.45 26.04 10.77
C GLY A 534 8.97 24.67 11.26
N TYR A 535 9.75 23.97 12.09
CA TYR A 535 9.36 22.66 12.62
C TYR A 535 8.34 22.81 13.75
N THR A 536 8.65 23.65 14.74
CA THR A 536 7.75 23.92 15.85
C THR A 536 6.56 24.75 15.38
N ASN A 537 6.77 25.75 14.51
CA ASN A 537 5.77 26.67 14.00
C ASN A 537 5.39 26.39 12.55
N SER A 538 4.77 25.24 12.27
CA SER A 538 4.55 24.77 10.90
C SER A 538 3.35 25.38 10.17
N LYS A 539 2.58 26.28 10.79
CA LYS A 539 1.25 26.74 10.31
C LYS A 539 1.25 27.45 8.96
N THR A 540 2.35 28.09 8.58
CA THR A 540 2.45 29.01 7.44
C THR A 540 3.45 28.50 6.40
N PHE A 541 4.73 28.85 6.54
CA PHE A 541 5.74 28.60 5.52
C PHE A 541 5.93 27.12 5.22
N VAL A 542 6.10 26.29 6.26
CA VAL A 542 6.28 24.84 6.10
C VAL A 542 5.02 24.18 5.56
N LYS A 543 3.83 24.67 5.95
CA LYS A 543 2.56 24.22 5.36
C LYS A 543 2.54 24.42 3.85
N GLU A 544 2.91 25.61 3.38
CA GLU A 544 2.96 25.93 1.94
C GLU A 544 3.95 25.05 1.19
N LEU A 545 5.14 24.81 1.77
CA LEU A 545 6.13 23.91 1.19
C LEU A 545 5.60 22.48 1.04
N ILE A 546 5.05 21.91 2.13
CA ILE A 546 4.48 20.56 2.13
C ILE A 546 3.33 20.48 1.14
N THR A 547 2.45 21.48 1.09
CA THR A 547 1.33 21.53 0.15
C THR A 547 1.84 21.47 -1.30
N SER A 548 2.87 22.25 -1.62
CA SER A 548 3.41 22.33 -2.99
C SER A 548 4.10 21.03 -3.47
N VAL A 549 4.61 20.22 -2.54
CA VAL A 549 5.37 18.99 -2.85
C VAL A 549 4.53 17.74 -2.69
N LEU A 550 3.64 17.68 -1.69
CA LEU A 550 2.90 16.48 -1.31
C LEU A 550 1.38 16.56 -1.54
N VAL A 551 0.81 17.72 -1.84
CA VAL A 551 -0.65 17.87 -2.02
C VAL A 551 -0.99 18.29 -3.44
N ASP A 552 -0.44 19.42 -3.90
CA ASP A 552 -0.81 20.03 -5.19
C ASP A 552 -0.02 19.38 -6.35
N PRO A 553 -0.68 18.69 -7.29
CA PRO A 553 -0.02 18.18 -8.48
C PRO A 553 0.35 19.31 -9.44
N VAL A 554 1.37 19.05 -10.27
CA VAL A 554 1.81 20.00 -11.29
C VAL A 554 1.00 19.79 -12.57
N SER A 555 0.44 20.88 -13.13
CA SER A 555 -0.32 20.82 -14.38
C SER A 555 0.60 20.48 -15.57
N ILE A 556 0.23 19.44 -16.33
CA ILE A 556 0.89 19.05 -17.58
C ILE A 556 0.14 19.75 -18.72
N ASN A 557 0.80 20.63 -19.47
CA ASN A 557 0.18 21.31 -20.62
C ASN A 557 -0.06 20.30 -21.75
N ALA A 558 -1.32 20.04 -22.08
CA ALA A 558 -1.77 19.10 -23.13
C ALA A 558 -1.41 19.51 -24.58
N ASN A 559 -0.45 20.43 -24.76
CA ASN A 559 -0.03 20.97 -26.06
C ASN A 559 1.20 20.23 -26.66
N ILE A 560 1.62 19.10 -26.07
CA ILE A 560 2.33 18.07 -26.83
C ILE A 560 1.24 17.18 -27.40
N SER A 561 0.83 17.51 -28.62
CA SER A 561 -0.11 16.76 -29.42
C SER A 561 0.36 15.30 -29.51
N ILE A 562 -0.38 14.40 -28.86
CA ILE A 562 -0.34 12.96 -29.16
C ILE A 562 -0.58 12.70 -30.67
N CYS A 563 -1.07 13.70 -31.41
CA CYS A 563 -1.24 13.66 -32.86
C CYS A 563 0.00 14.07 -33.69
N ASP A 564 1.09 14.60 -33.11
CA ASP A 564 2.23 15.11 -33.90
C ASP A 564 3.44 14.15 -33.99
N ILE A 565 3.41 12.99 -33.33
CA ILE A 565 4.49 11.97 -33.39
C ILE A 565 4.08 10.72 -34.20
N LEU A 566 2.81 10.58 -34.58
CA LEU A 566 2.31 9.39 -35.27
C LEU A 566 1.78 9.69 -36.67
N VAL A 567 2.67 10.04 -37.61
CA VAL A 567 2.40 9.87 -39.05
C VAL A 567 3.71 9.48 -39.78
N GLN A 568 3.97 8.17 -39.90
CA GLN A 568 4.17 7.48 -41.19
C GLN A 568 4.39 5.97 -40.96
N GLU A 569 3.33 5.20 -41.25
CA GLU A 569 3.26 3.85 -41.87
C GLU A 569 4.24 2.76 -41.37
N THR A 570 3.86 1.56 -40.91
CA THR A 570 2.60 0.82 -40.71
C THR A 570 2.99 -0.40 -39.87
N ASP A 571 2.39 -0.60 -38.69
CA ASP A 571 2.04 -1.94 -38.20
C ASP A 571 0.91 -1.83 -37.16
N ILE A 572 -0.13 -2.60 -37.38
CA ILE A 572 -1.48 -2.36 -36.85
C ILE A 572 -1.58 -2.92 -35.43
N SER A 573 -1.61 -2.04 -34.43
CA SER A 573 -2.25 -2.30 -33.14
C SER A 573 -2.82 -1.02 -32.53
N THR A 574 -4.07 -0.73 -32.85
CA THR A 574 -4.88 0.24 -32.11
C THR A 574 -6.23 -0.40 -31.80
N GLU A 575 -6.52 -0.51 -30.51
CA GLU A 575 -7.84 -0.81 -29.97
C GLU A 575 -8.79 0.37 -30.25
N ASP A 576 -9.24 0.47 -31.50
CA ASP A 576 -10.40 1.28 -31.84
C ASP A 576 -11.68 0.49 -31.49
N PRO A 577 -12.58 1.01 -30.64
CA PRO A 577 -13.90 0.40 -30.39
C PRO A 577 -14.71 0.13 -31.67
N SER A 578 -14.39 0.80 -32.79
CA SER A 578 -15.00 0.58 -34.10
C SER A 578 -14.57 -0.75 -34.76
N ILE A 579 -13.35 -1.24 -34.51
CA ILE A 579 -12.83 -2.51 -35.06
C ILE A 579 -13.44 -3.72 -34.31
N ILE A 580 -13.58 -3.63 -32.99
CA ILE A 580 -14.27 -4.66 -32.19
C ILE A 580 -15.73 -4.78 -32.61
N GLN A 581 -16.38 -3.67 -32.97
CA GLN A 581 -17.74 -3.72 -33.53
C GLN A 581 -17.78 -4.31 -34.94
N LEU A 582 -16.75 -4.09 -35.77
CA LEU A 582 -16.63 -4.70 -37.10
C LEU A 582 -16.46 -6.23 -37.01
N LEU A 583 -15.59 -6.71 -36.12
CA LEU A 583 -15.34 -8.14 -35.90
C LEU A 583 -16.55 -8.86 -35.28
N LYS A 584 -17.27 -8.21 -34.36
CA LYS A 584 -18.54 -8.75 -33.81
C LYS A 584 -19.62 -8.88 -34.89
N LYS A 585 -19.64 -7.98 -35.87
CA LYS A 585 -20.57 -8.04 -37.00
C LYS A 585 -20.27 -9.24 -37.90
N GLU A 586 -18.99 -9.47 -38.20
CA GLU A 586 -18.55 -10.57 -39.06
C GLU A 586 -18.87 -11.96 -38.47
N VAL A 587 -18.70 -12.14 -37.15
CA VAL A 587 -19.08 -13.40 -36.46
C VAL A 587 -20.59 -13.64 -36.45
N ARG A 588 -21.41 -12.59 -36.32
CA ARG A 588 -22.88 -12.71 -36.45
C ARG A 588 -23.31 -13.12 -37.85
N GLU A 589 -22.65 -12.60 -38.88
CA GLU A 589 -22.91 -12.97 -40.28
C GLU A 589 -22.58 -14.45 -40.53
N MET A 590 -21.51 -14.98 -39.92
CA MET A 590 -21.17 -16.42 -39.98
C MET A 590 -22.22 -17.32 -39.31
N LEU A 591 -22.75 -16.94 -38.14
CA LEU A 591 -23.81 -17.69 -37.44
C LEU A 591 -25.11 -17.73 -38.25
N MET A 592 -25.47 -16.65 -38.94
CA MET A 592 -26.65 -16.62 -39.81
C MET A 592 -26.46 -17.45 -41.09
N ALA A 593 -25.24 -17.53 -41.64
CA ALA A 593 -24.96 -18.24 -42.88
C ALA A 593 -25.08 -19.77 -42.78
N VAL A 594 -25.10 -20.34 -41.57
CA VAL A 594 -25.21 -21.80 -41.33
C VAL A 594 -26.55 -22.21 -40.69
N ALA A 595 -27.51 -21.29 -40.56
CA ALA A 595 -28.72 -21.50 -39.78
C ALA A 595 -29.68 -22.58 -40.31
N ASP A 596 -29.55 -22.95 -41.58
CA ASP A 596 -30.35 -23.96 -42.28
C ASP A 596 -29.69 -25.36 -42.31
N LYS A 597 -28.54 -25.52 -41.63
CA LYS A 597 -27.78 -26.77 -41.59
C LYS A 597 -27.53 -27.22 -40.15
N PRO A 598 -28.44 -28.00 -39.53
CA PRO A 598 -28.42 -28.30 -38.09
C PRO A 598 -27.12 -28.93 -37.58
N SER A 599 -26.45 -29.75 -38.39
CA SER A 599 -25.18 -30.36 -38.01
C SER A 599 -23.97 -29.42 -38.10
N GLU A 600 -23.98 -28.46 -39.03
CA GLU A 600 -22.89 -27.47 -39.18
C GLU A 600 -23.09 -26.32 -38.17
N GLN A 601 -24.35 -25.97 -37.91
CA GLN A 601 -24.75 -25.00 -36.89
C GLN A 601 -24.39 -25.46 -35.47
N LEU A 602 -24.66 -26.72 -35.12
CA LEU A 602 -24.25 -27.30 -33.83
C LEU A 602 -22.73 -27.34 -33.66
N LYS A 603 -21.97 -27.47 -34.76
CA LYS A 603 -20.50 -27.50 -34.74
C LYS A 603 -19.89 -26.09 -34.56
N LEU A 604 -20.44 -25.08 -35.24
CA LEU A 604 -20.02 -23.68 -35.09
C LEU A 604 -20.36 -23.13 -33.67
N ILE A 605 -21.47 -23.57 -33.09
CA ILE A 605 -21.84 -23.23 -31.70
C ILE A 605 -20.87 -23.85 -30.69
N ASP A 606 -20.44 -25.10 -30.90
CA ASP A 606 -19.40 -25.75 -30.09
C ASP A 606 -18.05 -24.99 -30.19
N ASP A 607 -17.62 -24.53 -31.37
CA ASP A 607 -16.38 -23.75 -31.57
C ASP A 607 -16.41 -22.37 -30.87
N ILE A 608 -17.54 -21.64 -30.93
CA ILE A 608 -17.73 -20.34 -30.26
C ILE A 608 -17.75 -20.47 -28.73
N GLN A 609 -18.33 -21.56 -28.21
CA GLN A 609 -18.35 -21.85 -26.77
C GLN A 609 -16.95 -22.24 -26.25
N ARG A 610 -16.11 -22.88 -27.07
CA ARG A 610 -14.74 -23.29 -26.70
C ARG A 610 -13.70 -22.17 -26.73
N LEU A 611 -13.88 -21.15 -27.58
CA LEU A 611 -12.97 -19.99 -27.68
C LEU A 611 -13.21 -18.91 -26.60
N GLY A 612 -14.17 -19.11 -25.69
CA GLY A 612 -14.38 -18.23 -24.54
C GLY A 612 -15.07 -16.89 -24.86
N VAL A 613 -15.60 -16.73 -26.09
CA VAL A 613 -16.24 -15.49 -26.57
C VAL A 613 -17.77 -15.58 -26.67
N SER A 614 -18.37 -16.70 -26.23
CA SER A 614 -19.81 -16.98 -26.35
C SER A 614 -20.72 -15.98 -25.61
N TYR A 615 -20.22 -15.31 -24.59
CA TYR A 615 -20.96 -14.29 -23.83
C TYR A 615 -21.33 -13.04 -24.65
N HIS A 616 -20.73 -12.84 -25.85
CA HIS A 616 -21.12 -11.79 -26.79
C HIS A 616 -22.27 -12.18 -27.74
N PHE A 617 -22.69 -13.46 -27.78
CA PHE A 617 -23.61 -14.03 -28.79
C PHE A 617 -24.68 -14.97 -28.18
N GLU A 618 -25.04 -14.77 -26.90
CA GLU A 618 -25.91 -15.69 -26.15
C GLU A 618 -27.32 -15.82 -26.74
N SER A 619 -27.87 -14.76 -27.32
CA SER A 619 -29.20 -14.74 -27.94
C SER A 619 -29.28 -15.57 -29.22
N GLU A 620 -28.22 -15.56 -30.02
CA GLU A 620 -28.14 -16.25 -31.30
C GLU A 620 -27.96 -17.77 -31.12
N ILE A 621 -27.26 -18.18 -30.05
CA ILE A 621 -27.07 -19.59 -29.68
C ILE A 621 -28.38 -20.21 -29.19
N ASP A 622 -29.14 -19.52 -28.34
CA ASP A 622 -30.41 -20.04 -27.79
C ASP A 622 -31.49 -20.22 -28.88
N ALA A 623 -31.50 -19.36 -29.90
CA ALA A 623 -32.43 -19.48 -31.03
C ALA A 623 -32.14 -20.72 -31.90
N ALA A 624 -30.88 -21.10 -32.07
CA ALA A 624 -30.47 -22.23 -32.91
C ALA A 624 -30.90 -23.60 -32.37
N LEU A 625 -31.08 -23.73 -31.04
CA LEU A 625 -31.38 -25.01 -30.39
C LEU A 625 -32.89 -25.36 -30.34
N GLN A 626 -33.78 -24.44 -30.76
CA GLN A 626 -35.24 -24.60 -30.63
C GLN A 626 -35.93 -25.54 -31.64
N HIS A 627 -35.21 -26.10 -32.63
CA HIS A 627 -35.82 -26.80 -33.78
C HIS A 627 -35.43 -28.28 -33.98
N ILE A 628 -34.95 -28.97 -32.93
CA ILE A 628 -34.54 -30.39 -33.03
C ILE A 628 -35.62 -31.31 -32.43
N HIS A 629 -36.25 -32.17 -33.25
CA HIS A 629 -37.25 -33.16 -32.80
C HIS A 629 -36.80 -34.61 -33.01
N VAL A 630 -36.97 -35.46 -31.99
CA VAL A 630 -36.82 -36.93 -32.07
C VAL A 630 -38.02 -37.60 -31.38
N PHE A 631 -38.43 -38.78 -31.89
CA PHE A 631 -39.38 -39.79 -31.36
C PHE A 631 -40.77 -39.92 -32.04
N LYS A 632 -40.84 -40.61 -33.19
CA LYS A 632 -42.04 -41.32 -33.68
C LYS A 632 -41.69 -42.58 -34.50
N LYS A 633 -41.03 -43.57 -33.87
CA LYS A 633 -40.55 -44.79 -34.60
C LYS A 633 -40.61 -46.14 -33.85
N PHE A 634 -41.39 -46.29 -32.76
CA PHE A 634 -41.23 -47.43 -31.83
C PHE A 634 -42.43 -48.41 -31.66
N LYS A 635 -43.38 -48.48 -32.60
CA LYS A 635 -44.51 -49.45 -32.56
C LYS A 635 -44.63 -50.27 -33.86
N ASP A 636 -45.11 -51.51 -33.76
CA ASP A 636 -45.47 -52.33 -34.93
C ASP A 636 -46.90 -52.06 -35.44
N LYS A 637 -47.28 -52.74 -36.53
CA LYS A 637 -48.56 -52.56 -37.23
C LYS A 637 -49.75 -53.26 -36.56
N GLU A 638 -49.52 -54.15 -35.58
CA GLU A 638 -50.59 -54.74 -34.75
C GLU A 638 -50.79 -53.99 -33.42
N GLY A 639 -50.01 -52.93 -33.17
CA GLY A 639 -50.16 -52.04 -32.03
C GLY A 639 -49.36 -52.46 -30.79
N LYS A 640 -48.47 -53.46 -30.89
CA LYS A 640 -47.58 -53.89 -29.81
C LYS A 640 -46.23 -53.17 -29.88
N PHE A 641 -45.61 -53.00 -28.71
CA PHE A 641 -44.25 -52.46 -28.62
C PHE A 641 -43.24 -53.50 -29.09
N MET A 642 -42.43 -53.16 -30.11
CA MET A 642 -41.44 -54.07 -30.67
C MET A 642 -40.23 -54.21 -29.75
N VAL A 643 -40.13 -55.34 -29.05
CA VAL A 643 -39.00 -55.66 -28.16
C VAL A 643 -37.65 -55.72 -28.90
N SER A 644 -37.65 -55.93 -30.22
CA SER A 644 -36.43 -55.99 -31.03
C SER A 644 -35.75 -54.63 -31.27
N LEU A 645 -36.33 -53.49 -30.85
CA LEU A 645 -35.77 -52.15 -31.06
C LEU A 645 -35.28 -51.42 -29.81
N MET A 646 -35.32 -52.02 -28.61
CA MET A 646 -34.91 -51.33 -27.38
C MET A 646 -33.82 -52.11 -26.63
N ASN A 647 -32.68 -51.46 -26.41
CA ASN A 647 -31.59 -51.98 -25.60
C ASN A 647 -31.87 -51.75 -24.09
N LYS A 648 -31.09 -52.42 -23.23
CA LYS A 648 -31.32 -52.43 -21.76
C LYS A 648 -31.45 -51.03 -21.15
N ARG A 649 -30.67 -50.02 -21.57
CA ARG A 649 -30.74 -48.63 -21.05
C ARG A 649 -31.98 -47.86 -21.46
N GLY A 650 -32.54 -48.14 -22.63
CA GLY A 650 -33.82 -47.54 -23.05
C GLY A 650 -34.99 -47.90 -22.14
N ILE A 651 -34.93 -49.04 -21.44
CA ILE A 651 -35.99 -49.53 -20.54
C ILE A 651 -35.97 -48.80 -19.18
N LEU A 652 -34.81 -48.43 -18.62
CA LEU A 652 -34.71 -47.65 -17.37
C LEU A 652 -35.08 -46.17 -17.56
N SER A 653 -34.65 -45.52 -18.64
CA SER A 653 -35.08 -44.14 -18.92
C SER A 653 -36.58 -44.07 -19.20
N PHE A 654 -37.19 -45.14 -19.72
CA PHE A 654 -38.64 -45.24 -19.88
C PHE A 654 -39.34 -45.47 -18.53
N TYR A 655 -38.72 -46.22 -17.60
CA TYR A 655 -39.19 -46.40 -16.22
C TYR A 655 -39.08 -45.13 -15.36
N GLU A 656 -37.99 -44.37 -15.43
CA GLU A 656 -37.88 -43.07 -14.75
C GLU A 656 -38.87 -42.06 -15.33
N ALA A 657 -39.06 -42.05 -16.66
CA ALA A 657 -40.14 -41.30 -17.30
C ALA A 657 -41.54 -41.77 -16.86
N THR A 658 -41.72 -43.05 -16.51
CA THR A 658 -42.98 -43.53 -15.92
C THR A 658 -43.19 -43.03 -14.48
N HIS A 659 -42.20 -42.54 -13.74
CA HIS A 659 -42.42 -41.84 -12.45
C HIS A 659 -42.87 -40.38 -12.62
N PHE A 660 -42.87 -39.90 -13.86
CA PHE A 660 -43.55 -38.68 -14.31
C PHE A 660 -44.91 -38.98 -15.00
N ARG A 661 -45.43 -40.23 -14.95
CA ARG A 661 -46.75 -40.64 -15.52
C ARG A 661 -47.94 -39.98 -14.80
N VAL A 662 -49.07 -39.81 -15.47
CA VAL A 662 -50.36 -39.37 -14.88
C VAL A 662 -51.48 -40.38 -15.13
N HIS A 663 -52.59 -40.26 -14.39
CA HIS A 663 -53.71 -41.21 -14.48
C HIS A 663 -54.42 -41.18 -15.84
N GLY A 664 -54.88 -42.35 -16.32
CA GLY A 664 -55.59 -42.51 -17.61
C GLY A 664 -54.66 -42.65 -18.83
N GLU A 665 -53.36 -42.59 -18.60
CA GLU A 665 -52.36 -43.00 -19.56
C GLU A 665 -52.25 -44.52 -19.50
N ASP A 666 -53.28 -45.24 -19.95
CA ASP A 666 -53.36 -46.71 -19.91
C ASP A 666 -52.11 -47.36 -20.53
N ILE A 667 -51.47 -46.64 -21.46
CA ILE A 667 -50.22 -47.02 -22.12
C ILE A 667 -48.98 -46.84 -21.24
N LEU A 668 -48.97 -45.87 -20.32
CA LEU A 668 -47.94 -45.67 -19.30
C LEU A 668 -48.27 -46.43 -18.01
N GLU A 669 -49.51 -46.86 -17.79
CA GLU A 669 -49.88 -47.88 -16.80
C GLU A 669 -49.47 -49.28 -17.27
N GLU A 670 -49.77 -49.62 -18.53
CA GLU A 670 -49.22 -50.81 -19.18
C GLU A 670 -47.70 -50.71 -19.26
N ALA A 671 -47.12 -49.55 -19.63
CA ALA A 671 -45.66 -49.41 -19.67
C ALA A 671 -45.05 -49.36 -18.28
N LEU A 672 -45.72 -48.87 -17.24
CA LEU A 672 -45.24 -48.96 -15.86
C LEU A 672 -45.25 -50.41 -15.41
N ALA A 673 -46.35 -51.14 -15.57
CA ALA A 673 -46.43 -52.54 -15.17
C ALA A 673 -45.45 -53.40 -15.99
N PHE A 674 -45.32 -53.12 -17.29
CA PHE A 674 -44.39 -53.77 -18.21
C PHE A 674 -42.93 -53.43 -17.92
N THR A 675 -42.58 -52.14 -17.72
CA THR A 675 -41.20 -51.74 -17.37
C THR A 675 -40.85 -52.16 -15.96
N THR A 676 -41.78 -52.12 -15.00
CA THR A 676 -41.58 -52.64 -13.64
C THR A 676 -41.34 -54.15 -13.66
N ALA A 677 -42.21 -54.94 -14.31
CA ALA A 677 -42.04 -56.39 -14.40
C ALA A 677 -40.80 -56.80 -15.22
N GLN A 678 -40.46 -56.07 -16.29
CA GLN A 678 -39.22 -56.30 -17.05
C GLN A 678 -37.99 -55.90 -16.26
N LEU A 679 -38.01 -54.77 -15.56
CA LEU A 679 -36.89 -54.32 -14.74
C LEU A 679 -36.68 -55.24 -13.54
N GLU A 680 -37.75 -55.73 -12.89
CA GLU A 680 -37.73 -56.73 -11.80
C GLU A 680 -37.24 -58.12 -12.26
N SER A 681 -37.71 -58.62 -13.41
CA SER A 681 -37.25 -59.87 -14.03
C SER A 681 -35.78 -59.80 -14.47
N MET A 682 -35.36 -58.64 -14.98
CA MET A 682 -33.99 -58.39 -15.43
C MET A 682 -32.98 -58.27 -14.29
N ILE A 683 -33.40 -58.02 -13.04
CA ILE A 683 -32.50 -57.88 -11.86
C ILE A 683 -31.56 -59.09 -11.72
N THR A 684 -32.01 -60.30 -12.08
CA THR A 684 -31.19 -61.54 -12.01
C THR A 684 -30.45 -61.89 -13.32
N GLN A 685 -30.72 -61.17 -14.41
CA GLN A 685 -30.22 -61.47 -15.77
C GLN A 685 -29.41 -60.31 -16.43
N VAL A 686 -29.24 -59.16 -15.76
CA VAL A 686 -28.44 -58.01 -16.22
C VAL A 686 -27.28 -57.71 -15.26
N SER A 687 -26.29 -56.91 -15.71
CA SER A 687 -25.10 -56.60 -14.91
C SER A 687 -25.42 -55.75 -13.67
N SER A 688 -24.60 -55.87 -12.62
CA SER A 688 -24.85 -55.38 -11.27
C SER A 688 -25.13 -53.87 -11.11
N ALA A 689 -24.70 -53.01 -12.04
CA ALA A 689 -24.84 -51.56 -11.93
C ALA A 689 -26.19 -51.00 -12.43
N PHE A 690 -26.80 -51.62 -13.44
CA PHE A 690 -28.10 -51.17 -13.95
C PHE A 690 -29.25 -51.58 -13.02
N ALA A 691 -29.07 -52.69 -12.31
CA ALA A 691 -29.96 -53.09 -11.23
C ALA A 691 -30.02 -52.03 -10.11
N ALA A 692 -28.96 -51.27 -9.84
CA ALA A 692 -28.92 -50.27 -8.76
C ALA A 692 -29.70 -48.98 -9.04
N GLN A 693 -29.71 -48.47 -10.28
CA GLN A 693 -30.54 -47.32 -10.67
C GLN A 693 -32.02 -47.68 -10.71
N VAL A 694 -32.32 -48.88 -11.22
CA VAL A 694 -33.65 -49.50 -11.11
C VAL A 694 -34.05 -49.60 -9.64
N ILE A 695 -33.15 -50.03 -8.75
CA ILE A 695 -33.37 -50.09 -7.30
C ILE A 695 -33.53 -48.68 -6.68
N HIS A 696 -32.85 -47.61 -7.12
CA HIS A 696 -33.00 -46.24 -6.58
C HIS A 696 -34.28 -45.55 -7.02
N ALA A 697 -34.66 -45.63 -8.31
CA ALA A 697 -35.96 -45.16 -8.80
C ALA A 697 -37.13 -46.03 -8.28
N LEU A 698 -36.88 -47.29 -7.87
CA LEU A 698 -37.82 -48.10 -7.07
C LEU A 698 -37.82 -47.71 -5.57
N LYS A 699 -36.74 -47.15 -5.01
CA LYS A 699 -36.55 -46.88 -3.55
C LYS A 699 -36.86 -45.43 -3.13
N GLN A 700 -36.58 -44.42 -3.97
CA GLN A 700 -36.93 -43.02 -3.76
C GLN A 700 -37.02 -42.33 -5.12
N PRO A 701 -38.23 -42.31 -5.74
CA PRO A 701 -38.43 -41.59 -6.99
C PRO A 701 -38.27 -40.08 -6.75
N ILE A 702 -38.03 -39.33 -7.83
CA ILE A 702 -37.71 -37.89 -7.88
C ILE A 702 -38.66 -36.95 -7.07
N HIS A 703 -39.76 -37.44 -6.48
CA HIS A 703 -40.85 -36.72 -5.79
C HIS A 703 -40.91 -36.86 -4.26
N LYS A 704 -39.87 -37.39 -3.61
CA LYS A 704 -39.92 -37.76 -2.18
C LYS A 704 -38.71 -37.31 -1.36
N GLY A 705 -38.19 -36.12 -1.64
CA GLY A 705 -37.29 -35.32 -0.78
C GLY A 705 -37.98 -34.66 0.42
N LEU A 706 -37.30 -33.68 1.04
CA LEU A 706 -37.74 -32.94 2.25
C LEU A 706 -38.06 -31.44 1.98
N THR A 707 -38.72 -30.71 2.88
CA THR A 707 -40.18 -30.77 3.13
C THR A 707 -40.80 -29.36 3.12
N ARG A 708 -40.09 -28.24 3.41
CA ARG A 708 -40.52 -26.89 2.96
C ARG A 708 -40.16 -26.66 1.48
N LEU A 709 -39.09 -27.33 1.03
CA LEU A 709 -38.62 -27.40 -0.35
C LEU A 709 -39.50 -28.34 -1.19
N GLU A 710 -39.85 -29.51 -0.66
CA GLU A 710 -40.92 -30.33 -1.24
C GLU A 710 -42.32 -29.74 -1.03
N ALA A 711 -42.59 -28.94 0.01
CA ALA A 711 -43.85 -28.21 0.13
C ALA A 711 -43.95 -27.02 -0.81
N LYS A 712 -42.83 -26.35 -1.17
CA LYS A 712 -42.83 -25.40 -2.28
C LYS A 712 -43.02 -26.15 -3.61
N HIS A 713 -42.30 -27.27 -3.80
CA HIS A 713 -42.48 -28.18 -4.94
C HIS A 713 -43.96 -28.55 -5.08
N TYR A 714 -44.64 -28.95 -3.99
CA TYR A 714 -46.06 -29.30 -3.92
C TYR A 714 -47.04 -28.10 -4.01
N ILE A 715 -46.75 -26.92 -3.44
CA ILE A 715 -47.61 -25.70 -3.51
C ILE A 715 -47.78 -25.24 -4.97
N SER A 716 -46.77 -25.42 -5.82
CA SER A 716 -46.86 -25.12 -7.26
C SER A 716 -47.62 -26.18 -8.06
N ILE A 717 -47.53 -27.47 -7.72
CA ILE A 717 -48.32 -28.53 -8.38
C ILE A 717 -49.78 -28.52 -7.89
N TYR A 718 -50.06 -27.98 -6.69
CA TYR A 718 -51.41 -27.88 -6.10
C TYR A 718 -52.31 -26.82 -6.76
N HIS A 719 -51.77 -25.93 -7.60
CA HIS A 719 -52.57 -24.91 -8.30
C HIS A 719 -53.31 -25.46 -9.54
N GLU A 720 -52.86 -26.61 -10.08
CA GLU A 720 -53.43 -27.22 -11.30
C GLU A 720 -54.34 -28.43 -11.04
N GLU A 721 -54.28 -29.09 -9.88
CA GLU A 721 -55.14 -30.26 -9.60
C GLU A 721 -56.39 -29.99 -8.72
N SER A 722 -56.56 -28.80 -8.12
CA SER A 722 -57.73 -28.50 -7.25
C SER A 722 -58.05 -27.00 -7.11
N HIS A 723 -59.32 -26.61 -7.28
CA HIS A 723 -59.78 -25.20 -7.26
C HIS A 723 -60.15 -24.63 -5.86
N ASN A 724 -59.69 -25.22 -4.74
CA ASN A 724 -60.07 -24.73 -3.40
C ASN A 724 -59.24 -23.52 -2.93
N LYS A 725 -59.73 -22.33 -3.29
CA LYS A 725 -59.09 -21.02 -3.01
C LYS A 725 -58.94 -20.68 -1.52
N ALA A 726 -59.69 -21.31 -0.61
CA ALA A 726 -59.61 -21.04 0.83
C ALA A 726 -58.38 -21.69 1.48
N LEU A 727 -58.04 -22.93 1.08
CA LEU A 727 -56.87 -23.67 1.59
C LEU A 727 -55.55 -23.04 1.14
N LEU A 728 -55.50 -22.58 -0.11
CA LEU A 728 -54.37 -21.82 -0.66
C LEU A 728 -54.18 -20.47 0.06
N ARG A 729 -55.27 -19.84 0.51
CA ARG A 729 -55.23 -18.56 1.22
C ARG A 729 -54.79 -18.72 2.68
N PHE A 730 -55.13 -19.83 3.32
CA PHE A 730 -54.69 -20.20 4.68
C PHE A 730 -53.19 -20.53 4.71
N ALA A 731 -52.69 -21.33 3.77
CA ALA A 731 -51.25 -21.62 3.62
C ALA A 731 -50.40 -20.36 3.34
N LYS A 732 -50.98 -19.34 2.69
CA LYS A 732 -50.35 -18.03 2.46
C LYS A 732 -50.33 -17.12 3.69
N LEU A 733 -51.29 -17.25 4.61
CA LEU A 733 -51.42 -16.40 5.81
C LEU A 733 -50.56 -16.88 6.98
N ASP A 734 -50.47 -18.19 7.18
CA ASP A 734 -49.62 -18.84 8.20
C ASP A 734 -48.12 -18.57 7.95
N PHE A 735 -47.70 -18.62 6.68
CA PHE A 735 -46.33 -18.26 6.26
C PHE A 735 -45.95 -16.82 6.63
N ASN A 736 -46.91 -15.89 6.65
CA ASN A 736 -46.68 -14.45 6.90
C ASN A 736 -46.78 -14.06 8.39
N LEU A 737 -47.45 -14.85 9.24
CA LEU A 737 -47.63 -14.53 10.67
C LEU A 737 -46.35 -14.84 11.48
N LEU A 738 -45.63 -15.92 11.14
CA LEU A 738 -44.32 -16.26 11.74
C LEU A 738 -43.23 -15.24 11.39
N GLN A 739 -43.34 -14.55 10.25
CA GLN A 739 -42.42 -13.50 9.82
C GLN A 739 -42.39 -12.29 10.78
N LYS A 740 -43.47 -12.05 11.53
CA LYS A 740 -43.63 -10.88 12.42
C LYS A 740 -43.08 -11.11 13.84
N VAL A 741 -42.97 -12.37 14.28
CA VAL A 741 -42.33 -12.76 15.55
C VAL A 741 -40.80 -12.62 15.44
N HIS A 742 -40.23 -12.99 14.28
CA HIS A 742 -38.80 -12.81 14.00
C HIS A 742 -38.34 -11.34 13.92
N GLN A 743 -39.25 -10.36 13.82
CA GLN A 743 -38.89 -8.93 13.84
C GLN A 743 -38.50 -8.41 15.24
N THR A 744 -38.95 -9.05 16.31
CA THR A 744 -38.63 -8.62 17.70
C THR A 744 -37.33 -9.24 18.20
N GLU A 745 -37.02 -10.47 17.76
CA GLU A 745 -35.81 -11.22 18.11
C GLU A 745 -34.54 -10.70 17.41
N VAL A 746 -34.68 -9.89 16.35
CA VAL A 746 -33.56 -9.28 15.60
C VAL A 746 -32.94 -8.05 16.31
N SER A 747 -33.58 -7.51 17.34
CA SER A 747 -33.06 -6.34 18.09
C SER A 747 -31.90 -6.64 19.04
N LEU A 748 -31.61 -7.92 19.35
CA LEU A 748 -30.63 -8.32 20.37
C LEU A 748 -29.42 -9.12 19.84
N ILE A 749 -29.34 -9.47 18.55
CA ILE A 749 -28.27 -10.36 18.01
C ILE A 749 -27.40 -9.67 16.91
N THR A 750 -27.53 -8.36 16.69
CA THR A 750 -26.95 -7.70 15.50
C THR A 750 -25.85 -6.66 15.70
N ARG A 751 -25.26 -6.49 16.89
CA ARG A 751 -24.26 -5.42 17.09
C ARG A 751 -22.83 -5.83 16.68
N TRP A 752 -22.49 -5.54 15.42
CA TRP A 752 -21.12 -5.23 15.00
C TRP A 752 -20.72 -3.93 15.74
N ASP A 753 -20.10 -4.05 16.90
CA ASP A 753 -19.92 -2.93 17.84
C ASP A 753 -18.54 -3.03 18.48
N ILE A 754 -17.76 -1.95 18.36
CA ILE A 754 -16.42 -1.80 18.94
C ILE A 754 -16.41 -2.09 20.45
N SER A 755 -17.53 -1.88 21.16
CA SER A 755 -17.63 -2.21 22.59
C SER A 755 -17.54 -3.71 22.91
N ALA A 756 -17.64 -4.60 21.90
CA ALA A 756 -17.37 -6.03 22.08
C ALA A 756 -15.86 -6.36 22.10
N LEU A 757 -14.99 -5.47 21.60
CA LEU A 757 -13.53 -5.66 21.65
C LEU A 757 -13.02 -5.78 23.09
N ASP A 758 -13.56 -4.98 24.00
CA ASP A 758 -13.15 -4.97 25.41
C ASP A 758 -13.44 -6.30 26.13
N GLN A 759 -14.34 -7.13 25.56
CA GLN A 759 -14.72 -8.43 26.10
C GLN A 759 -13.90 -9.58 25.50
N LEU A 760 -13.09 -9.31 24.47
CA LEU A 760 -12.21 -10.30 23.83
C LEU A 760 -10.81 -10.30 24.48
N PRO A 761 -10.14 -11.46 24.56
CA PRO A 761 -8.73 -11.52 24.89
C PRO A 761 -7.88 -10.68 23.92
N GLU A 762 -6.82 -10.05 24.41
CA GLU A 762 -5.97 -9.12 23.63
C GLU A 762 -5.54 -9.68 22.26
N TYR A 763 -5.15 -10.95 22.19
CA TYR A 763 -4.71 -11.58 20.93
C TYR A 763 -5.82 -11.70 19.88
N MET A 764 -7.10 -11.71 20.27
CA MET A 764 -8.24 -11.75 19.36
C MET A 764 -8.73 -10.36 18.95
N LYS A 765 -8.41 -9.33 19.73
CA LYS A 765 -8.85 -7.96 19.45
C LYS A 765 -8.33 -7.48 18.10
N LEU A 766 -7.07 -7.77 17.78
CA LEU A 766 -6.48 -7.41 16.49
C LEU A 766 -7.21 -8.07 15.32
N CYS A 767 -7.46 -9.37 15.38
CA CYS A 767 -8.19 -10.09 14.32
C CYS A 767 -9.63 -9.61 14.18
N TYR A 768 -10.31 -9.34 15.30
CA TYR A 768 -11.67 -8.83 15.30
C TYR A 768 -11.76 -7.40 14.77
N GLN A 769 -10.83 -6.52 15.17
CA GLN A 769 -10.72 -5.16 14.66
C GLN A 769 -10.44 -5.14 13.16
N SER A 770 -9.45 -5.90 12.68
CA SER A 770 -9.16 -6.02 11.24
C SER A 770 -10.37 -6.53 10.45
N LEU A 771 -11.16 -7.45 11.02
CA LEU A 771 -12.39 -7.92 10.42
C LEU A 771 -13.47 -6.82 10.36
N LEU A 772 -13.61 -6.02 11.42
CA LEU A 772 -14.52 -4.86 11.44
C LEU A 772 -14.11 -3.83 10.39
N ASP A 773 -12.82 -3.55 10.28
CA ASP A 773 -12.27 -2.56 9.35
C ASP A 773 -12.51 -2.98 7.90
N VAL A 774 -12.15 -4.22 7.53
CA VAL A 774 -12.36 -4.74 6.16
C VAL A 774 -13.83 -4.63 5.72
N TYR A 775 -14.76 -5.00 6.59
CA TYR A 775 -16.19 -4.92 6.26
C TYR A 775 -16.76 -3.51 6.38
N SER A 776 -16.08 -2.59 7.06
CA SER A 776 -16.42 -1.16 7.05
C SER A 776 -15.93 -0.52 5.76
N ASP A 777 -14.71 -0.81 5.32
CA ASP A 777 -14.16 -0.36 4.04
C ASP A 777 -15.02 -0.84 2.86
N ILE A 778 -15.47 -2.10 2.87
CA ILE A 778 -16.40 -2.63 1.86
C ILE A 778 -17.75 -1.91 1.93
N ASP A 779 -18.26 -1.59 3.12
CA ASP A 779 -19.51 -0.84 3.30
C ASP A 779 -19.39 0.57 2.72
N GLU A 780 -18.30 1.27 3.03
CA GLU A 780 -18.04 2.62 2.53
C GLU A 780 -17.92 2.65 1.01
N ALA A 781 -17.15 1.73 0.43
CA ALA A 781 -16.98 1.62 -1.02
C ALA A 781 -18.31 1.37 -1.75
N ILE A 782 -19.17 0.51 -1.20
CA ILE A 782 -20.45 0.14 -1.80
C ILE A 782 -21.58 1.14 -1.47
N ALA A 783 -21.44 1.88 -0.37
CA ALA A 783 -22.35 2.97 -0.01
C ALA A 783 -22.30 4.12 -1.01
N MET A 784 -21.12 4.40 -1.59
CA MET A 784 -20.98 5.39 -2.68
C MET A 784 -21.81 5.02 -3.93
N GLU A 785 -22.09 3.73 -4.14
CA GLU A 785 -22.96 3.24 -5.22
C GLU A 785 -24.44 3.11 -4.83
N GLY A 786 -24.83 3.49 -3.61
CA GLY A 786 -26.21 3.36 -3.10
C GLY A 786 -26.64 1.90 -2.85
N LYS A 787 -25.68 0.97 -2.70
CA LYS A 787 -25.93 -0.48 -2.62
C LYS A 787 -25.50 -1.12 -1.29
N SER A 788 -25.37 -0.34 -0.22
CA SER A 788 -24.89 -0.79 1.10
C SER A 788 -25.61 -2.03 1.66
N TYR A 789 -26.88 -2.26 1.27
CA TYR A 789 -27.63 -3.47 1.63
C TYR A 789 -26.91 -4.78 1.23
N ARG A 790 -26.02 -4.77 0.22
CA ARG A 790 -25.23 -5.93 -0.21
C ARG A 790 -24.24 -6.39 0.87
N VAL A 791 -23.67 -5.44 1.60
CA VAL A 791 -22.67 -5.70 2.65
C VAL A 791 -23.32 -6.40 3.85
N HIS A 792 -24.61 -6.15 4.11
CA HIS A 792 -25.37 -6.90 5.12
C HIS A 792 -25.37 -8.42 4.86
N TYR A 793 -25.51 -8.86 3.61
CA TYR A 793 -25.50 -10.30 3.27
C TYR A 793 -24.12 -10.91 3.48
N ALA A 794 -23.05 -10.21 3.11
CA ALA A 794 -21.69 -10.66 3.35
C ALA A 794 -21.37 -10.72 4.86
N LYS A 795 -21.78 -9.70 5.64
CA LYS A 795 -21.69 -9.69 7.11
C LYS A 795 -22.49 -10.85 7.74
N ALA A 796 -23.66 -11.18 7.20
CA ALA A 796 -24.48 -12.29 7.67
C ALA A 796 -23.82 -13.66 7.41
N ALA A 797 -23.25 -13.87 6.22
CA ALA A 797 -22.52 -15.09 5.88
C ALA A 797 -21.27 -15.26 6.78
N MET A 798 -20.56 -14.17 7.08
CA MET A 798 -19.42 -14.19 8.00
C MET A 798 -19.81 -14.55 9.44
N LYS A 799 -20.94 -14.01 9.94
CA LYS A 799 -21.46 -14.42 11.26
C LYS A 799 -21.79 -15.91 11.31
N GLN A 800 -22.31 -16.46 10.22
CA GLN A 800 -22.64 -17.87 10.15
C GLN A 800 -21.37 -18.74 10.16
N LEU A 801 -20.33 -18.31 9.44
CA LEU A 801 -19.02 -18.94 9.43
C LEU A 801 -18.38 -18.99 10.84
N VAL A 802 -18.38 -17.86 11.56
CA VAL A 802 -17.80 -17.80 12.92
C VAL A 802 -18.54 -18.70 13.91
N ARG A 803 -19.87 -18.83 13.77
CA ARG A 803 -20.66 -19.74 14.64
C ARG A 803 -20.26 -21.19 14.46
N VAL A 804 -20.09 -21.64 13.23
CA VAL A 804 -19.70 -23.04 12.97
C VAL A 804 -18.24 -23.33 13.33
N TYR A 805 -17.35 -22.34 13.24
CA TYR A 805 -16.00 -22.46 13.81
C TYR A 805 -16.01 -22.65 15.33
N PHE A 806 -16.96 -22.03 16.03
CA PHE A 806 -17.12 -22.27 17.46
C PHE A 806 -17.60 -23.71 17.75
N ASP A 807 -18.48 -24.26 16.91
CA ASP A 807 -18.91 -25.65 17.02
C ASP A 807 -17.74 -26.64 16.78
N GLU A 808 -16.88 -26.38 15.79
CA GLU A 808 -15.66 -27.18 15.56
C GLU A 808 -14.65 -27.05 16.71
N ALA A 809 -14.42 -25.83 17.20
CA ALA A 809 -13.54 -25.59 18.35
C ALA A 809 -14.04 -26.31 19.61
N LYS A 810 -15.37 -26.39 19.79
CA LYS A 810 -15.99 -27.15 20.88
C LYS A 810 -15.71 -28.64 20.74
N TRP A 811 -15.87 -29.21 19.53
CA TRP A 811 -15.53 -30.61 19.28
C TRP A 811 -14.06 -30.91 19.58
N PHE A 812 -13.17 -30.02 19.16
CA PHE A 812 -11.74 -30.12 19.43
C PHE A 812 -11.44 -30.14 20.94
N HIS A 813 -11.95 -29.15 21.70
CA HIS A 813 -11.67 -29.05 23.14
C HIS A 813 -12.34 -30.13 23.98
N GLU A 814 -13.49 -30.66 23.56
CA GLU A 814 -14.20 -31.74 24.24
C GLU A 814 -13.68 -33.13 23.84
N GLY A 815 -12.77 -33.22 22.86
CA GLY A 815 -12.33 -34.51 22.31
C GLY A 815 -13.48 -35.26 21.62
N CYS A 816 -14.49 -34.54 21.14
CA CYS A 816 -15.70 -35.11 20.57
C CYS A 816 -15.52 -35.37 19.08
N ILE A 817 -15.81 -36.59 18.66
CA ILE A 817 -15.92 -36.94 17.24
C ILE A 817 -17.42 -37.07 16.93
N PRO A 818 -18.02 -36.09 16.23
CA PRO A 818 -19.45 -36.11 15.90
C PRO A 818 -19.78 -37.22 14.90
N THR A 819 -21.07 -37.41 14.61
CA THR A 819 -21.47 -38.24 13.46
C THR A 819 -21.10 -37.55 12.15
N MET A 820 -20.96 -38.31 11.06
CA MET A 820 -20.66 -37.75 9.74
C MET A 820 -21.73 -36.74 9.27
N GLU A 821 -22.99 -36.96 9.63
CA GLU A 821 -24.08 -36.03 9.30
C GLU A 821 -23.95 -34.71 10.07
N GLU A 822 -23.71 -34.77 11.37
CA GLU A 822 -23.47 -33.58 12.21
C GLU A 822 -22.21 -32.83 11.78
N TYR A 823 -21.13 -33.58 11.48
CA TYR A 823 -19.88 -33.03 10.96
C TYR A 823 -20.14 -32.25 9.67
N MET A 824 -20.74 -32.87 8.65
CA MET A 824 -20.94 -32.24 7.35
C MET A 824 -21.86 -31.01 7.42
N GLN A 825 -22.85 -30.96 8.31
CA GLN A 825 -23.68 -29.77 8.49
C GLN A 825 -22.87 -28.54 8.94
N VAL A 826 -21.88 -28.74 9.80
CA VAL A 826 -20.97 -27.69 10.29
C VAL A 826 -19.86 -27.44 9.27
N ALA A 827 -19.26 -28.52 8.77
CA ALA A 827 -18.04 -28.52 7.95
C ALA A 827 -18.24 -27.87 6.57
N LEU A 828 -19.44 -28.00 5.99
CA LEU A 828 -19.79 -27.34 4.71
C LEU A 828 -19.92 -25.83 4.85
N VAL A 829 -20.29 -25.33 6.03
CA VAL A 829 -20.33 -23.90 6.30
C VAL A 829 -18.93 -23.40 6.68
N SER A 830 -18.20 -24.15 7.51
CA SER A 830 -16.89 -23.76 8.05
C SER A 830 -15.78 -23.72 7.00
N CYS A 831 -15.95 -24.41 5.87
CA CYS A 831 -15.01 -24.29 4.74
C CYS A 831 -15.02 -22.90 4.07
N GLY A 832 -15.98 -22.02 4.43
CA GLY A 832 -15.99 -20.62 4.03
C GLY A 832 -16.48 -20.34 2.61
N ASN A 833 -16.78 -21.35 1.79
CA ASN A 833 -17.19 -21.16 0.39
C ASN A 833 -18.51 -20.37 0.23
N ILE A 834 -19.49 -20.58 1.12
CA ILE A 834 -20.73 -19.78 1.12
C ILE A 834 -20.42 -18.31 1.40
N MET A 835 -19.52 -18.03 2.36
CA MET A 835 -19.07 -16.68 2.68
C MET A 835 -18.30 -16.03 1.53
N LEU A 836 -17.37 -16.76 0.90
CA LEU A 836 -16.58 -16.27 -0.23
C LEU A 836 -17.45 -16.00 -1.47
N ALA A 837 -18.38 -16.91 -1.80
CA ALA A 837 -19.33 -16.73 -2.88
C ALA A 837 -20.21 -15.49 -2.64
N THR A 838 -20.77 -15.35 -1.43
CA THR A 838 -21.60 -14.21 -1.04
C THR A 838 -20.81 -12.89 -1.09
N THR A 839 -19.58 -12.88 -0.59
CA THR A 839 -18.72 -11.68 -0.57
C THR A 839 -18.29 -11.29 -1.99
N SER A 840 -18.00 -12.26 -2.87
CA SER A 840 -17.63 -11.99 -4.26
C SER A 840 -18.73 -11.28 -5.06
N PHE A 841 -20.00 -11.42 -4.67
CA PHE A 841 -21.12 -10.79 -5.36
C PHE A 841 -21.24 -9.30 -5.03
N VAL A 842 -20.66 -8.83 -3.92
CA VAL A 842 -20.81 -7.44 -3.44
C VAL A 842 -20.35 -6.43 -4.50
N GLY A 843 -19.18 -6.67 -5.10
CA GLY A 843 -18.55 -5.77 -6.09
C GLY A 843 -18.88 -6.05 -7.56
N MET A 844 -19.80 -6.97 -7.88
CA MET A 844 -20.08 -7.39 -9.27
C MET A 844 -21.05 -6.46 -10.04
N GLY A 845 -20.98 -5.15 -9.79
CA GLY A 845 -21.73 -4.14 -10.54
C GLY A 845 -23.25 -4.33 -10.48
N ASP A 846 -23.94 -3.98 -11.58
CA ASP A 846 -25.42 -4.05 -11.68
C ASP A 846 -25.96 -5.44 -12.01
N LEU A 847 -25.08 -6.39 -12.36
CA LEU A 847 -25.46 -7.78 -12.62
C LEU A 847 -26.07 -8.46 -11.38
N VAL A 848 -25.63 -8.03 -10.19
CA VAL A 848 -26.05 -8.62 -8.92
C VAL A 848 -27.27 -7.89 -8.36
N THR A 849 -28.31 -8.67 -8.09
CA THR A 849 -29.54 -8.18 -7.47
C THR A 849 -29.68 -8.73 -6.06
N LYS A 850 -30.69 -8.25 -5.33
CA LYS A 850 -31.04 -8.79 -4.01
C LYS A 850 -31.39 -10.29 -4.10
N GLU A 851 -32.06 -10.70 -5.17
CA GLU A 851 -32.40 -12.10 -5.46
C GLU A 851 -31.14 -12.95 -5.67
N SER A 852 -30.05 -12.38 -6.19
CA SER A 852 -28.76 -13.09 -6.28
C SER A 852 -28.18 -13.40 -4.89
N PHE A 853 -28.28 -12.44 -3.96
CA PHE A 853 -27.87 -12.63 -2.56
C PHE A 853 -28.78 -13.59 -1.80
N GLU A 854 -30.09 -13.54 -2.04
CA GLU A 854 -31.04 -14.50 -1.49
C GLU A 854 -30.81 -15.90 -2.05
N TRP A 855 -30.48 -16.02 -3.35
CA TRP A 855 -30.13 -17.29 -3.98
C TRP A 855 -28.89 -17.91 -3.35
N VAL A 856 -27.77 -17.19 -3.24
CA VAL A 856 -26.53 -17.73 -2.63
C VAL A 856 -26.69 -18.03 -1.14
N SER A 857 -27.48 -17.22 -0.41
CA SER A 857 -27.75 -17.43 1.02
C SER A 857 -28.69 -18.61 1.30
N ASN A 858 -29.44 -19.09 0.30
CA ASN A 858 -30.32 -20.25 0.41
C ASN A 858 -29.59 -21.58 0.12
N ASP A 859 -28.26 -21.57 0.17
CA ASP A 859 -27.40 -22.74 -0.01
C ASP A 859 -27.74 -23.53 -1.29
N PRO A 860 -27.61 -22.90 -2.47
CA PRO A 860 -27.95 -23.51 -3.74
C PRO A 860 -26.97 -24.65 -4.02
N LEU A 861 -27.43 -25.64 -4.78
CA LEU A 861 -26.72 -26.90 -4.96
C LEU A 861 -25.27 -26.68 -5.45
N ILE A 862 -25.05 -25.71 -6.35
CA ILE A 862 -23.70 -25.36 -6.85
C ILE A 862 -22.77 -24.85 -5.73
N VAL A 863 -23.28 -24.10 -4.76
CA VAL A 863 -22.50 -23.57 -3.63
C VAL A 863 -22.26 -24.66 -2.60
N ARG A 864 -23.28 -25.49 -2.31
CA ARG A 864 -23.12 -26.67 -1.44
C ARG A 864 -22.10 -27.63 -2.01
N ALA A 865 -22.19 -27.92 -3.30
CA ALA A 865 -21.27 -28.80 -4.00
C ALA A 865 -19.85 -28.23 -4.03
N SER A 866 -19.70 -26.93 -4.30
CA SER A 866 -18.41 -26.25 -4.15
C SER A 866 -17.85 -26.41 -2.73
N SER A 867 -18.69 -26.30 -1.70
CA SER A 867 -18.32 -26.48 -0.29
C SER A 867 -17.94 -27.92 0.06
N VAL A 868 -18.63 -28.92 -0.52
CA VAL A 868 -18.29 -30.35 -0.39
C VAL A 868 -16.91 -30.63 -0.99
N ILE A 869 -16.63 -30.08 -2.18
CA ILE A 869 -15.32 -30.21 -2.83
C ILE A 869 -14.25 -29.61 -1.92
N ASN A 870 -14.47 -28.41 -1.38
CA ASN A 870 -13.55 -27.76 -0.45
C ASN A 870 -13.26 -28.62 0.77
N ARG A 871 -14.30 -28.87 1.58
CA ARG A 871 -14.15 -29.55 2.84
C ARG A 871 -13.56 -30.96 2.70
N LEU A 872 -14.07 -31.75 1.76
CA LEU A 872 -13.62 -33.14 1.65
C LEU A 872 -12.23 -33.27 1.02
N MET A 873 -11.81 -32.35 0.13
CA MET A 873 -10.44 -32.39 -0.39
C MET A 873 -9.43 -31.96 0.69
N ASP A 874 -9.76 -30.93 1.46
CA ASP A 874 -8.98 -30.47 2.62
C ASP A 874 -8.82 -31.60 3.65
N ASP A 875 -9.94 -32.18 4.11
CA ASP A 875 -9.93 -33.25 5.13
C ASP A 875 -9.21 -34.53 4.66
N ILE A 876 -9.21 -34.87 3.37
CA ILE A 876 -8.49 -36.06 2.86
C ILE A 876 -6.98 -35.83 2.84
N VAL A 877 -6.56 -34.68 2.30
CA VAL A 877 -5.16 -34.36 2.04
C VAL A 877 -4.44 -33.90 3.31
N GLY A 878 -5.14 -33.17 4.19
CA GLY A 878 -4.64 -32.70 5.47
C GLY A 878 -4.65 -33.74 6.59
N HIS A 879 -5.43 -34.81 6.45
CA HIS A 879 -5.71 -35.81 7.51
C HIS A 879 -4.48 -36.23 8.34
N GLU A 880 -3.38 -36.67 7.71
CA GLU A 880 -2.22 -37.17 8.47
C GLU A 880 -1.56 -36.07 9.31
N ALA A 881 -1.39 -34.89 8.73
CA ALA A 881 -0.79 -33.74 9.41
C ALA A 881 -1.71 -33.17 10.50
N GLU A 882 -3.03 -33.27 10.33
CA GLU A 882 -4.02 -32.88 11.35
C GLU A 882 -4.04 -33.85 12.53
N GLN A 883 -3.95 -35.16 12.25
CA GLN A 883 -3.81 -36.19 13.28
C GLN A 883 -2.52 -36.02 14.11
N GLU A 884 -1.39 -35.70 13.47
CA GLU A 884 -0.14 -35.40 14.18
C GLU A 884 -0.25 -34.18 15.11
N ARG A 885 -1.07 -33.20 14.73
CA ARG A 885 -1.35 -31.99 15.54
C ARG A 885 -2.38 -32.23 16.65
N GLY A 886 -2.94 -33.43 16.75
CA GLY A 886 -3.93 -33.80 17.76
C GLY A 886 -5.34 -33.34 17.44
N HIS A 887 -5.66 -33.07 16.16
CA HIS A 887 -7.03 -32.77 15.73
C HIS A 887 -7.89 -34.05 15.82
N VAL A 888 -9.14 -33.91 16.28
CA VAL A 888 -9.98 -35.06 16.66
C VAL A 888 -11.20 -35.26 15.76
N ALA A 889 -11.62 -34.24 15.01
CA ALA A 889 -12.82 -34.29 14.17
C ALA A 889 -12.50 -33.85 12.74
N SER A 890 -12.71 -34.78 11.80
CA SER A 890 -12.52 -34.67 10.34
C SER A 890 -13.59 -35.52 9.66
N ALA A 891 -13.89 -35.29 8.39
CA ALA A 891 -14.73 -36.20 7.60
C ALA A 891 -14.18 -37.64 7.64
N VAL A 892 -12.85 -37.80 7.68
CA VAL A 892 -12.18 -39.10 7.71
C VAL A 892 -12.45 -39.80 9.05
N GLU A 893 -12.17 -39.12 10.16
CA GLU A 893 -12.39 -39.65 11.52
C GLU A 893 -13.86 -39.96 11.79
N CYS A 894 -14.77 -39.06 11.38
CA CYS A 894 -16.20 -39.24 11.58
C CYS A 894 -16.71 -40.45 10.79
N TYR A 895 -16.30 -40.59 9.54
CA TYR A 895 -16.70 -41.72 8.70
C TYR A 895 -16.13 -43.05 9.19
N MET A 896 -14.84 -43.09 9.54
CA MET A 896 -14.19 -44.28 10.11
C MET A 896 -14.86 -44.71 11.41
N LYS A 897 -15.14 -43.77 12.32
CA LYS A 897 -15.82 -44.04 13.59
C LYS A 897 -17.24 -44.56 13.39
N GLN A 898 -18.00 -43.96 12.47
CA GLN A 898 -19.40 -44.29 12.26
C GLN A 898 -19.60 -45.62 11.53
N HIS A 899 -18.72 -45.94 10.58
CA HIS A 899 -18.88 -47.10 9.70
C HIS A 899 -17.90 -48.24 9.99
N GLY A 900 -16.92 -48.04 10.88
CA GLY A 900 -15.86 -49.02 11.14
C GLY A 900 -14.98 -49.29 9.92
N ALA A 901 -14.89 -48.35 8.99
CA ALA A 901 -14.18 -48.47 7.71
C ALA A 901 -12.68 -48.27 7.88
N SER A 902 -11.88 -48.83 6.96
CA SER A 902 -10.46 -48.50 6.88
C SER A 902 -10.25 -47.06 6.40
N LYS A 903 -9.04 -46.53 6.61
CA LYS A 903 -8.65 -45.20 6.11
C LYS A 903 -8.77 -45.13 4.58
N GLU A 904 -8.33 -46.17 3.88
CA GLU A 904 -8.37 -46.25 2.42
C GLU A 904 -9.80 -46.34 1.88
N GLU A 905 -10.66 -47.12 2.55
CA GLU A 905 -12.09 -47.20 2.21
C GLU A 905 -12.79 -45.85 2.41
N THR A 906 -12.40 -45.13 3.46
CA THR A 906 -12.92 -43.80 3.77
C THR A 906 -12.50 -42.78 2.73
N TYR A 907 -11.21 -42.72 2.36
CA TYR A 907 -10.72 -41.85 1.30
C TYR A 907 -11.43 -42.09 -0.03
N ALA A 908 -11.65 -43.35 -0.41
CA ALA A 908 -12.35 -43.68 -1.65
C ALA A 908 -13.81 -43.16 -1.66
N GLU A 909 -14.54 -43.29 -0.54
CA GLU A 909 -15.92 -42.79 -0.46
C GLU A 909 -15.98 -41.26 -0.42
N LEU A 910 -15.06 -40.59 0.27
CA LEU A 910 -15.01 -39.12 0.29
C LEU A 910 -14.64 -38.55 -1.10
N GLN A 911 -13.68 -39.15 -1.82
CA GLN A 911 -13.37 -38.75 -3.21
C GLN A 911 -14.55 -38.94 -4.17
N LYS A 912 -15.38 -39.97 -3.93
CA LYS A 912 -16.61 -40.19 -4.69
C LYS A 912 -17.65 -39.10 -4.40
N GLN A 913 -17.73 -38.60 -3.18
CA GLN A 913 -18.57 -37.45 -2.83
C GLN A 913 -18.08 -36.15 -3.50
N VAL A 914 -16.76 -35.90 -3.53
CA VAL A 914 -16.15 -34.80 -4.31
C VAL A 914 -16.52 -34.90 -5.80
N THR A 915 -16.48 -36.11 -6.35
CA THR A 915 -16.85 -36.36 -7.76
C THR A 915 -18.33 -36.09 -8.03
N ASN A 916 -19.23 -36.39 -7.09
CA ASN A 916 -20.66 -36.10 -7.21
C ASN A 916 -20.94 -34.60 -7.09
N ALA A 917 -20.24 -33.91 -6.21
CA ALA A 917 -20.33 -32.46 -6.10
C ALA A 917 -19.92 -31.76 -7.41
N TRP A 918 -18.90 -32.23 -8.14
CA TRP A 918 -18.60 -31.69 -9.47
C TRP A 918 -19.75 -31.86 -10.49
N LYS A 919 -20.54 -32.93 -10.38
CA LYS A 919 -21.73 -33.13 -11.25
C LYS A 919 -22.86 -32.18 -10.88
N ASP A 920 -23.04 -31.95 -9.59
CA ASP A 920 -24.00 -31.00 -9.03
C ASP A 920 -23.69 -29.57 -9.49
N ILE A 921 -22.40 -29.20 -9.54
CA ILE A 921 -21.96 -27.92 -10.12
C ILE A 921 -22.32 -27.83 -11.61
N ASN A 922 -22.01 -28.87 -12.38
CA ASN A 922 -22.28 -28.88 -13.82
C ASN A 922 -23.78 -28.81 -14.13
N GLN A 923 -24.62 -29.45 -13.32
CA GLN A 923 -26.07 -29.45 -13.45
C GLN A 923 -26.66 -28.05 -13.29
N GLU A 924 -26.18 -27.30 -12.30
CA GLU A 924 -26.66 -25.93 -12.03
C GLU A 924 -26.20 -24.92 -13.08
N CYS A 925 -25.18 -25.25 -13.88
CA CYS A 925 -24.72 -24.46 -15.01
C CYS A 925 -25.50 -24.72 -16.32
N LEU A 926 -26.46 -25.64 -16.35
CA LEU A 926 -27.30 -25.88 -17.54
C LEU A 926 -28.41 -24.81 -17.65
N ARG A 927 -28.67 -24.32 -18.87
CA ARG A 927 -29.74 -23.32 -19.11
C ARG A 927 -31.13 -23.96 -19.09
N PRO A 928 -32.16 -23.28 -18.54
CA PRO A 928 -32.08 -21.96 -17.91
C PRO A 928 -31.44 -22.02 -16.51
N THR A 929 -30.53 -21.09 -16.24
CA THR A 929 -29.82 -21.00 -14.95
C THR A 929 -30.64 -20.22 -13.92
N ALA A 930 -30.52 -20.58 -12.64
CA ALA A 930 -31.26 -19.92 -11.55
C ALA A 930 -30.83 -18.45 -11.33
N VAL A 931 -29.59 -18.13 -11.69
CA VAL A 931 -29.01 -16.78 -11.69
C VAL A 931 -28.19 -16.60 -12.97
N PRO A 932 -27.84 -15.35 -13.34
CA PRO A 932 -26.93 -15.11 -14.46
C PRO A 932 -25.66 -15.95 -14.40
N MET A 933 -25.26 -16.50 -15.54
CA MET A 933 -24.09 -17.38 -15.67
C MET A 933 -22.79 -16.82 -15.04
N PRO A 934 -22.50 -15.49 -15.07
CA PRO A 934 -21.30 -14.99 -14.41
C PRO A 934 -21.30 -15.20 -12.89
N LEU A 935 -22.47 -15.26 -12.23
CA LEU A 935 -22.58 -15.54 -10.79
C LEU A 935 -22.33 -17.02 -10.49
N LEU A 936 -22.86 -17.92 -11.31
CA LEU A 936 -22.50 -19.34 -11.25
C LEU A 936 -20.99 -19.54 -11.47
N THR A 937 -20.43 -18.84 -12.45
CA THR A 937 -19.01 -18.92 -12.79
C THR A 937 -18.09 -18.55 -11.62
N ARG A 938 -18.50 -17.63 -10.74
CA ARG A 938 -17.75 -17.34 -9.50
C ARG A 938 -17.70 -18.55 -8.57
N VAL A 939 -18.83 -19.24 -8.38
CA VAL A 939 -18.91 -20.45 -7.55
C VAL A 939 -18.10 -21.60 -8.18
N VAL A 940 -18.18 -21.77 -9.51
CA VAL A 940 -17.35 -22.74 -10.25
C VAL A 940 -15.87 -22.43 -10.07
N ASN A 941 -15.46 -21.17 -10.18
CA ASN A 941 -14.06 -20.77 -10.05
C ASN A 941 -13.54 -21.00 -8.62
N LEU A 942 -14.36 -20.81 -7.58
CA LEU A 942 -13.99 -21.20 -6.22
C LEU A 942 -13.71 -22.71 -6.14
N ALA A 943 -14.59 -23.56 -6.68
CA ALA A 943 -14.35 -25.00 -6.72
C ALA A 943 -13.09 -25.38 -7.53
N ARG A 944 -12.79 -24.66 -8.62
CA ARG A 944 -11.57 -24.86 -9.43
C ARG A 944 -10.30 -24.49 -8.65
N VAL A 945 -10.32 -23.41 -7.88
CA VAL A 945 -9.20 -22.98 -7.03
C VAL A 945 -8.92 -24.04 -5.96
N ILE A 946 -9.95 -24.53 -5.28
CA ILE A 946 -9.81 -25.63 -4.31
C ILE A 946 -9.19 -26.87 -4.97
N ASN A 947 -9.71 -27.27 -6.13
CA ASN A 947 -9.17 -28.40 -6.86
C ASN A 947 -7.75 -28.14 -7.39
N LEU A 948 -7.29 -26.89 -7.49
CA LEU A 948 -5.89 -26.60 -7.80
C LEU A 948 -5.01 -26.74 -6.56
N LEU A 949 -5.50 -26.25 -5.41
CA LEU A 949 -4.75 -26.21 -4.16
C LEU A 949 -4.61 -27.57 -3.48
N TYR A 950 -5.60 -28.46 -3.60
CA TYR A 950 -5.70 -29.70 -2.82
C TYR A 950 -5.73 -30.99 -3.67
N LYS A 951 -5.36 -30.92 -4.95
CA LYS A 951 -5.44 -32.11 -5.82
C LYS A 951 -4.39 -33.17 -5.53
N ASP A 952 -3.16 -32.73 -5.26
CA ASP A 952 -2.01 -33.62 -5.11
C ASP A 952 -1.33 -33.46 -3.73
N GLU A 953 -1.32 -32.24 -3.18
CA GLU A 953 -0.79 -31.91 -1.84
C GLU A 953 -1.65 -30.81 -1.19
N ASP A 954 -1.47 -30.55 0.10
CA ASP A 954 -2.05 -29.37 0.75
C ASP A 954 -1.23 -28.14 0.35
N GLY A 955 -1.49 -27.62 -0.85
CA GLY A 955 -0.81 -26.46 -1.41
C GLY A 955 -1.18 -25.15 -0.71
N TYR A 956 -2.28 -25.12 0.05
CA TYR A 956 -2.64 -23.96 0.86
C TYR A 956 -1.68 -23.79 2.04
N THR A 957 -1.45 -24.87 2.80
CA THR A 957 -0.49 -24.87 3.92
C THR A 957 0.96 -24.92 3.43
N ASN A 958 1.24 -25.67 2.35
CA ASN A 958 2.59 -25.91 1.83
C ASN A 958 2.89 -25.15 0.53
N SER A 959 2.63 -23.84 0.52
CA SER A 959 2.69 -23.00 -0.70
C SER A 959 4.10 -22.76 -1.30
N LYS A 960 5.17 -23.30 -0.70
CA LYS A 960 6.58 -22.96 -1.03
C LYS A 960 7.06 -23.46 -2.40
N THR A 961 6.36 -24.42 -3.00
CA THR A 961 6.75 -25.11 -4.25
C THR A 961 5.76 -24.78 -5.37
N PHE A 962 4.75 -25.62 -5.58
CA PHE A 962 3.86 -25.59 -6.74
C PHE A 962 3.01 -24.31 -6.83
N VAL A 963 2.40 -23.89 -5.72
CA VAL A 963 1.55 -22.69 -5.69
C VAL A 963 2.37 -21.41 -5.93
N LYS A 964 3.59 -21.33 -5.39
CA LYS A 964 4.51 -20.22 -5.64
C LYS A 964 4.89 -20.11 -7.12
N GLU A 965 5.21 -21.23 -7.78
CA GLU A 965 5.54 -21.25 -9.21
C GLU A 965 4.34 -20.81 -10.07
N LEU A 966 3.13 -21.26 -9.75
CA LEU A 966 1.90 -20.83 -10.42
C LEU A 966 1.62 -19.33 -10.25
N ILE A 967 1.75 -18.81 -9.01
CA ILE A 967 1.58 -17.37 -8.74
C ILE A 967 2.63 -16.57 -9.52
N THR A 968 3.88 -17.04 -9.54
CA THR A 968 4.98 -16.41 -10.27
C THR A 968 4.68 -16.40 -11.77
N SER A 969 4.28 -17.52 -12.35
CA SER A 969 3.92 -17.63 -13.77
C SER A 969 2.71 -16.78 -14.18
N VAL A 970 1.71 -16.61 -13.31
CA VAL A 970 0.46 -15.89 -13.65
C VAL A 970 0.55 -14.40 -13.35
N LEU A 971 1.27 -13.99 -12.30
CA LEU A 971 1.26 -12.59 -11.81
C LEU A 971 2.60 -11.87 -11.91
N VAL A 972 3.72 -12.59 -12.08
CA VAL A 972 5.08 -12.01 -12.04
C VAL A 972 5.79 -12.13 -13.38
N GLU A 973 5.74 -13.30 -14.01
CA GLU A 973 6.42 -13.56 -15.28
C GLU A 973 5.53 -13.11 -16.44
N PRO A 974 5.93 -12.08 -17.21
CA PRO A 974 5.19 -11.71 -18.40
C PRO A 974 5.32 -12.84 -19.43
N VAL A 975 4.22 -13.17 -20.09
CA VAL A 975 4.26 -14.06 -21.26
C VAL A 975 5.12 -13.35 -22.33
N PRO A 976 6.24 -13.96 -22.78
CA PRO A 976 7.08 -13.36 -23.81
C PRO A 976 6.27 -13.20 -25.10
N ILE A 977 6.45 -12.08 -25.77
CA ILE A 977 5.85 -11.82 -27.09
C ILE A 977 6.72 -12.47 -28.17
#